data_AF-A7B574-F1
#
_entry.id   AF-A7B574-F1
#
_cell.length_a   1.000
_cell.length_b   1.000
_cell.length_c   1.000
_cell.angle_alpha   90.00
_cell.angle_beta   90.00
_cell.angle_gamma   90.00
#
_symmetry.space_group_name_H-M   'P 1'
#
loop_
_entity.id
_entity.type
_entity.pdbx_description
1 polymer ?
#
loop_
_entity_poly.entity_id
_entity_poly.type
_entity_poly.pdbx_seq_one_letter_code
_entity_poly.pdbx_strand_id
1 'polypeptide(L)'
;MRKASAGKLVGAFCVSIGNCGKENKMMELAQITRNEAVIMWDEAIGAQSYRIYWSDREGEQVRYQMIGEIPADQERVYRLKKSTHRPHYLKLVPVIDGKETAEELFVTPVHYIQKEQLEQLKRGLIAVPCREGVFLSWRLFLTEVTGVREDGRGLDGVGFVIYRNGESIAEVNDSMNYLDIQGGMDDQYSVAPVINGNILSRCECVNVWENGYYDIPIQKPADGITPAGEAFTYSANDMSVADVDGDGEYEYIVKWDPSNSHDVSIKGYTGHCYLDCYKLDGELMWRLDMGENIRAGAHYTQFICYDFNGDGQAEMAVKTAPGTKMTIFFEGKEKEQYITIPEKDMCAGITHEDSYVCSAEDYYEHLVKVFQSWHEQPEVISGTWPSTLEECFGTEQRFEYPLSEQDARQLTDYFIDVYAKERSDKNCLREFEGFIYEGPEYLTMFAGNGEELETIEFPVGRTDDGLRWGDYAMKRIEPCNRVDRFLSGVAYLDGERPYLIVCRGYYTRSTLTAYRFFENKFETEWKVDSGFVPMNNPFHDNPHLKKGEDPVYGKLAGQGNHSLATADVDGDGCMEIIYGAACIDHDGSLLYSSYGMLPDGREAKFGHGDAMHVADIDPDRPGLEIFNVFEEGINAPYGYALRHAENGEVVFGEYAEEDLGRCMIGDIHPNARGLQCWVNGKGTYDCHGTLLEAGSPGSNMSIRWASDLTTQITDGEDYLHETATGVISDMIHGEMLRPENTLTNNGTKGNPCLVADIFGDFREEILLRTSDSSAIRIYSSTELTEHKLFTLMHDVQYRCGVAWQNNCYNQPGYTKFYYASDMDFRQVLPEMKRKPVLYLAGDSTAQSYHESERPQTGWGEKLVDALEAENCWKEAHRDSSPFSQEMSYETRHIIVDNCAMAGRSSRSFREEGRLEDIKNQMKSGDYLLIQFGHNDAAAEKKERYVPLETFGESLMEYIRVAREKKAYPILISSICLRPCLANEQGENAKIDALLPKYAKEMKKLADKENIPYVDMLGITRKACAKAGEEQTAVWYREDNVHLQEAGAQLYAHFVAEEIKKLIGKE
;
A
#
# COMPACT_ATOMS: atom_id res chain seq x y z
N MET A 1 -40.34 19.56 8.42
CA MET A 1 -40.36 21.02 8.18
C MET A 1 -38.93 21.51 8.41
N ARG A 2 -38.13 22.03 7.47
CA ARG A 2 -38.36 22.83 6.27
C ARG A 2 -37.59 22.25 5.07
N LYS A 3 -38.20 22.32 3.88
CA LYS A 3 -37.57 22.16 2.56
C LYS A 3 -36.92 23.49 2.14
N ALA A 4 -35.76 23.45 1.49
CA ALA A 4 -35.23 24.48 0.61
C ALA A 4 -34.31 23.76 -0.42
N SER A 5 -34.84 23.33 -1.56
CA SER A 5 -34.77 24.01 -2.87
C SER A 5 -33.34 24.15 -3.42
N ALA A 6 -32.83 23.05 -3.97
CA ALA A 6 -31.80 23.07 -4.99
C ALA A 6 -32.42 23.57 -6.32
N GLY A 7 -31.80 24.57 -6.93
CA GLY A 7 -32.26 25.08 -8.22
C GLY A 7 -31.46 26.30 -8.73
N LYS A 8 -30.76 26.07 -9.85
CA LYS A 8 -30.30 27.03 -10.87
C LYS A 8 -29.18 28.01 -10.50
N LEU A 9 -27.97 27.69 -10.99
CA LEU A 9 -26.98 28.66 -11.44
C LEU A 9 -26.17 28.04 -12.60
N VAL A 10 -26.78 27.99 -13.79
CA VAL A 10 -26.05 27.91 -15.07
C VAL A 10 -26.61 29.05 -15.91
N GLY A 11 -25.76 30.05 -16.19
CA GLY A 11 -26.19 31.25 -16.88
C GLY A 11 -25.06 32.24 -17.16
N ALA A 12 -24.56 32.15 -18.40
CA ALA A 12 -23.94 33.22 -19.19
C ALA A 12 -22.52 33.70 -18.84
N PHE A 13 -21.52 33.06 -19.48
CA PHE A 13 -20.38 33.77 -20.04
C PHE A 13 -20.23 33.36 -21.52
N CYS A 14 -20.73 34.21 -22.42
CA CYS A 14 -20.41 34.15 -23.84
C CYS A 14 -19.92 35.55 -24.22
N VAL A 15 -18.60 35.71 -24.34
CA VAL A 15 -17.98 36.89 -24.95
C VAL A 15 -17.34 36.40 -26.24
N SER A 16 -17.88 36.86 -27.37
CA SER A 16 -17.31 36.57 -28.68
C SER A 16 -15.94 37.24 -28.80
N ILE A 17 -14.91 36.44 -29.06
CA ILE A 17 -13.60 36.93 -29.52
C ILE A 17 -13.40 36.36 -30.93
N GLY A 18 -13.15 37.24 -31.88
CA GLY A 18 -13.13 36.95 -33.31
C GLY A 18 -11.96 36.06 -33.75
N ASN A 19 -12.22 35.34 -34.84
CA ASN A 19 -11.32 34.52 -35.64
C ASN A 19 -9.88 35.04 -35.70
N CYS A 20 -8.96 34.26 -35.14
CA CYS A 20 -7.59 34.15 -35.60
C CYS A 20 -7.19 32.68 -35.46
N GLY A 21 -6.77 32.04 -36.57
CA GLY A 21 -6.55 30.61 -36.66
C GLY A 21 -5.61 30.08 -35.57
N LYS A 22 -6.13 29.13 -34.78
CA LYS A 22 -5.37 28.31 -33.83
C LYS A 22 -5.83 26.87 -34.06
N GLU A 23 -4.90 25.92 -33.95
CA GLU A 23 -5.18 24.48 -33.96
C GLU A 23 -6.35 24.20 -33.01
N ASN A 24 -7.47 23.68 -33.54
CA ASN A 24 -8.64 23.31 -32.74
C ASN A 24 -8.24 22.12 -31.85
N LYS A 25 -7.84 22.38 -30.61
CA LYS A 25 -7.87 21.36 -29.56
C LYS A 25 -9.33 21.10 -29.23
N MET A 26 -9.84 19.88 -29.45
CA MET A 26 -11.22 19.57 -29.12
C MET A 26 -11.40 19.34 -27.63
N MET A 27 -10.44 18.79 -26.87
CA MET A 27 -10.63 18.50 -25.43
C MET A 27 -9.92 19.49 -24.49
N GLU A 28 -10.58 19.88 -23.39
CA GLU A 28 -9.99 20.69 -22.32
C GLU A 28 -10.46 20.30 -20.90
N LEU A 29 -9.62 20.59 -19.90
CA LEU A 29 -9.94 20.43 -18.48
C LEU A 29 -10.89 21.56 -18.02
N ALA A 30 -12.06 21.18 -17.51
CA ALA A 30 -13.04 22.09 -16.95
C ALA A 30 -12.85 22.30 -15.44
N GLN A 31 -12.62 21.20 -14.72
CA GLN A 31 -12.42 21.16 -13.28
C GLN A 31 -11.61 19.92 -12.92
N ILE A 32 -10.84 19.98 -11.84
CA ILE A 32 -10.14 18.84 -11.25
C ILE A 32 -10.22 18.96 -9.72
N THR A 33 -10.44 17.85 -9.05
CA THR A 33 -10.39 17.68 -7.59
C THR A 33 -9.55 16.45 -7.29
N ARG A 34 -9.31 16.10 -6.01
CA ARG A 34 -8.58 14.87 -5.64
C ARG A 34 -9.17 13.60 -6.28
N ASN A 35 -10.49 13.50 -6.41
CA ASN A 35 -11.17 12.26 -6.78
C ASN A 35 -11.91 12.33 -8.13
N GLU A 36 -11.84 13.48 -8.83
CA GLU A 36 -12.53 13.66 -10.10
C GLU A 36 -11.79 14.60 -11.05
N ALA A 37 -11.74 14.24 -12.34
CA ALA A 37 -11.38 15.13 -13.43
C ALA A 37 -12.59 15.34 -14.36
N VAL A 38 -12.96 16.61 -14.59
CA VAL A 38 -14.06 17.00 -15.47
C VAL A 38 -13.50 17.57 -16.75
N ILE A 39 -13.85 16.96 -17.88
CA ILE A 39 -13.33 17.32 -19.19
C ILE A 39 -14.48 17.70 -20.10
N MET A 40 -14.26 18.73 -20.92
CA MET A 40 -15.22 19.21 -21.90
C MET A 40 -14.60 19.32 -23.28
N TRP A 41 -15.44 19.37 -24.30
CA TRP A 41 -14.96 19.48 -25.67
C TRP A 41 -15.82 20.31 -26.61
N ASP A 42 -15.16 20.79 -27.66
CA ASP A 42 -15.78 21.48 -28.78
C ASP A 42 -16.56 20.54 -29.70
N GLU A 43 -17.52 21.11 -30.43
CA GLU A 43 -18.35 20.34 -31.36
C GLU A 43 -17.56 19.90 -32.60
N ALA A 44 -17.58 18.60 -32.91
CA ALA A 44 -17.08 18.05 -34.15
C ALA A 44 -18.18 18.06 -35.24
N ILE A 45 -17.85 18.58 -36.42
CA ILE A 45 -18.81 18.73 -37.52
C ILE A 45 -19.34 17.35 -37.94
N GLY A 46 -20.65 17.15 -37.82
CA GLY A 46 -21.33 15.92 -38.26
C GLY A 46 -21.31 14.77 -37.24
N ALA A 47 -20.76 14.98 -36.04
CA ALA A 47 -20.78 13.99 -34.97
C ALA A 47 -22.21 13.70 -34.49
N GLN A 48 -22.54 12.41 -34.36
CA GLN A 48 -23.80 11.92 -33.79
C GLN A 48 -23.65 11.63 -32.30
N SER A 49 -22.46 11.18 -31.90
CA SER A 49 -22.05 10.94 -30.51
C SER A 49 -20.53 11.03 -30.40
N TYR A 50 -20.03 11.00 -29.16
CA TYR A 50 -18.61 10.97 -28.83
C TYR A 50 -18.33 9.79 -27.92
N ARG A 51 -17.46 8.87 -28.33
CA ARG A 51 -16.95 7.80 -27.49
C ARG A 51 -15.72 8.25 -26.73
N ILE A 52 -15.62 7.84 -25.48
CA ILE A 52 -14.56 8.22 -24.57
C ILE A 52 -13.86 6.95 -24.13
N TYR A 53 -12.56 6.89 -24.37
CA TYR A 53 -11.69 5.80 -23.95
C TYR A 53 -10.69 6.31 -22.94
N TRP A 54 -10.35 5.47 -21.96
CA TRP A 54 -9.48 5.81 -20.84
C TRP A 54 -8.40 4.76 -20.61
N SER A 55 -7.28 5.24 -20.08
CA SER A 55 -6.24 4.41 -19.48
C SER A 55 -5.54 5.19 -18.36
N ASP A 56 -5.08 4.47 -17.35
CA ASP A 56 -4.18 4.93 -16.29
C ASP A 56 -2.72 5.05 -16.77
N ARG A 57 -2.43 4.59 -17.99
CA ARG A 57 -1.10 4.53 -18.59
C ARG A 57 -1.11 4.86 -20.08
N GLU A 58 0.08 5.04 -20.63
CA GLU A 58 0.28 5.27 -22.07
C GLU A 58 1.21 4.21 -22.63
N GLY A 59 0.97 3.81 -23.87
CA GLY A 59 1.84 2.93 -24.62
C GLY A 59 1.22 2.60 -25.98
N GLU A 60 2.05 2.20 -26.94
CA GLU A 60 1.58 1.83 -28.28
C GLU A 60 0.70 0.58 -28.27
N GLN A 61 0.97 -0.35 -27.33
CA GLN A 61 0.24 -1.61 -27.17
C GLN A 61 -0.93 -1.51 -26.19
N VAL A 62 -1.00 -0.41 -25.42
CA VAL A 62 -2.02 -0.20 -24.39
C VAL A 62 -3.41 -0.08 -25.03
N ARG A 63 -4.32 -0.93 -24.56
CA ARG A 63 -5.73 -0.98 -24.96
C ARG A 63 -6.55 -0.11 -24.03
N TYR A 64 -6.94 1.07 -24.52
CA TYR A 64 -7.79 1.98 -23.76
C TYR A 64 -9.19 1.39 -23.60
N GLN A 65 -9.73 1.49 -22.39
CA GLN A 65 -11.07 1.02 -22.05
C GLN A 65 -12.11 2.06 -22.46
N MET A 66 -13.18 1.65 -23.15
CA MET A 66 -14.30 2.55 -23.42
C MET A 66 -15.11 2.78 -22.14
N ILE A 67 -15.17 4.01 -21.67
CA ILE A 67 -15.80 4.39 -20.39
C ILE A 67 -17.07 5.24 -20.56
N GLY A 68 -17.45 5.55 -21.80
CA GLY A 68 -18.72 6.21 -22.09
C GLY A 68 -18.93 6.59 -23.55
N GLU A 69 -20.20 6.82 -23.90
CA GLU A 69 -20.62 7.42 -25.17
C GLU A 69 -21.63 8.54 -24.90
N ILE A 70 -21.31 9.76 -25.32
CA ILE A 70 -22.15 10.95 -25.10
C ILE A 70 -22.78 11.39 -26.43
N PRO A 71 -24.12 11.37 -26.58
CA PRO A 71 -24.81 11.89 -27.76
C PRO A 71 -24.48 13.36 -28.04
N ALA A 72 -24.39 13.75 -29.31
CA ALA A 72 -23.98 15.10 -29.69
C ALA A 72 -24.98 16.21 -29.29
N ASP A 73 -26.22 15.85 -28.94
CA ASP A 73 -27.25 16.76 -28.44
C ASP A 73 -27.20 16.96 -26.90
N GLN A 74 -26.34 16.23 -26.20
CA GLN A 74 -26.09 16.39 -24.77
C GLN A 74 -24.95 17.38 -24.47
N GLU A 75 -24.78 17.69 -23.19
CA GLU A 75 -23.65 18.50 -22.73
C GLU A 75 -22.34 17.74 -23.01
N ARG A 76 -21.39 18.40 -23.68
CA ARG A 76 -20.09 17.85 -24.05
C ARG A 76 -19.14 17.90 -22.86
N VAL A 77 -19.48 17.12 -21.84
CA VAL A 77 -18.75 17.01 -20.58
C VAL A 77 -18.70 15.55 -20.13
N TYR A 78 -17.57 15.15 -19.56
CA TYR A 78 -17.40 13.86 -18.92
C TYR A 78 -16.71 14.02 -17.57
N ARG A 79 -17.10 13.18 -16.61
CA ARG A 79 -16.56 13.17 -15.25
C ARG A 79 -15.85 11.83 -15.03
N LEU A 80 -14.53 11.85 -15.02
CA LEU A 80 -13.71 10.70 -14.66
C LEU A 80 -13.56 10.68 -13.14
N LYS A 81 -14.12 9.67 -12.48
CA LYS A 81 -13.98 9.44 -11.04
C LYS A 81 -12.81 8.49 -10.79
N LYS A 82 -11.62 9.07 -10.69
CA LYS A 82 -10.37 8.40 -10.36
C LYS A 82 -9.52 9.41 -9.60
N SER A 83 -8.58 8.92 -8.82
CA SER A 83 -7.63 9.77 -8.12
C SER A 83 -6.81 10.60 -9.07
N THR A 84 -6.56 11.86 -8.74
CA THR A 84 -5.80 12.80 -9.56
C THR A 84 -4.36 12.98 -9.08
N HIS A 85 -3.86 12.06 -8.24
CA HIS A 85 -2.44 11.98 -7.89
C HIS A 85 -1.56 11.46 -9.04
N ARG A 86 -2.18 10.89 -10.09
CA ARG A 86 -1.54 10.42 -11.32
C ARG A 86 -2.22 10.98 -12.57
N PRO A 87 -1.51 11.07 -13.71
CA PRO A 87 -2.12 11.44 -14.98
C PRO A 87 -3.03 10.33 -15.52
N HIS A 88 -4.14 10.73 -16.12
CA HIS A 88 -5.07 9.87 -16.85
C HIS A 88 -5.07 10.22 -18.33
N TYR A 89 -5.15 9.19 -19.18
CA TYR A 89 -5.08 9.30 -20.62
C TYR A 89 -6.45 9.06 -21.21
N LEU A 90 -6.98 10.06 -21.92
CA LEU A 90 -8.35 10.03 -22.43
C LEU A 90 -8.36 10.29 -23.93
N LYS A 91 -8.95 9.35 -24.68
CA LYS A 91 -9.19 9.51 -26.12
C LYS A 91 -10.65 9.82 -26.37
N LEU A 92 -10.91 10.91 -27.07
CA LEU A 92 -12.25 11.25 -27.57
C LEU A 92 -12.35 10.93 -29.04
N VAL A 93 -13.38 10.16 -29.40
CA VAL A 93 -13.61 9.68 -30.76
C VAL A 93 -15.01 10.07 -31.21
N PRO A 94 -15.16 11.07 -32.10
CA PRO A 94 -16.45 11.42 -32.69
C PRO A 94 -16.96 10.29 -33.58
N VAL A 95 -18.24 9.96 -33.45
CA VAL A 95 -18.93 8.97 -34.29
C VAL A 95 -19.71 9.70 -35.38
N ILE A 96 -19.30 9.52 -36.64
CA ILE A 96 -19.92 10.13 -37.83
C ILE A 96 -20.40 9.01 -38.74
N ASP A 97 -21.68 9.01 -39.12
CA ASP A 97 -22.31 7.97 -39.94
C ASP A 97 -22.08 6.54 -39.39
N GLY A 98 -22.11 6.40 -38.06
CA GLY A 98 -21.89 5.13 -37.36
C GLY A 98 -20.43 4.64 -37.37
N LYS A 99 -19.47 5.48 -37.76
CA LYS A 99 -18.03 5.17 -37.77
C LYS A 99 -17.26 6.09 -36.85
N GLU A 100 -16.31 5.49 -36.14
CA GLU A 100 -15.29 6.22 -35.39
C GLU A 100 -14.36 6.97 -36.34
N THR A 101 -13.98 8.19 -35.95
CA THR A 101 -13.11 9.08 -36.74
C THR A 101 -11.81 9.39 -36.00
N ALA A 102 -11.12 10.49 -36.31
CA ALA A 102 -9.83 10.81 -35.70
C ALA A 102 -9.95 10.93 -34.17
N GLU A 103 -9.04 10.27 -33.46
CA GLU A 103 -8.91 10.36 -32.00
C GLU A 103 -8.09 11.59 -31.59
N GLU A 104 -8.49 12.23 -30.50
CA GLU A 104 -7.66 13.21 -29.79
C GLU A 104 -7.32 12.66 -28.41
N LEU A 105 -6.03 12.66 -28.06
CA LEU A 105 -5.55 12.26 -26.75
C LEU A 105 -5.42 13.49 -25.84
N PHE A 106 -6.09 13.43 -24.70
CA PHE A 106 -5.95 14.37 -23.61
C PHE A 106 -5.34 13.67 -22.38
N VAL A 107 -4.35 14.32 -21.76
CA VAL A 107 -3.70 13.81 -20.53
C VAL A 107 -4.01 14.77 -19.39
N THR A 108 -4.60 14.26 -18.31
CA THR A 108 -4.89 15.08 -17.13
C THR A 108 -3.58 15.50 -16.43
N PRO A 109 -3.52 16.69 -15.81
CA PRO A 109 -2.42 17.02 -14.93
C PRO A 109 -2.49 16.19 -13.64
N VAL A 110 -1.33 15.94 -13.02
CA VAL A 110 -1.29 15.57 -11.60
C VAL A 110 -1.74 16.77 -10.78
N HIS A 111 -2.76 16.58 -9.96
CA HIS A 111 -3.40 17.65 -9.20
C HIS A 111 -2.86 17.77 -7.77
N TYR A 112 -2.57 16.63 -7.14
CA TYR A 112 -2.02 16.59 -5.78
C TYR A 112 -0.97 15.49 -5.66
N ILE A 113 -0.18 15.54 -4.59
CA ILE A 113 0.83 14.52 -4.26
C ILE A 113 0.23 13.62 -3.19
N GLN A 114 0.10 12.34 -3.48
CA GLN A 114 -0.26 11.34 -2.49
C GLN A 114 0.95 11.06 -1.61
N LYS A 115 0.77 11.18 -0.29
CA LYS A 115 1.85 11.04 0.70
C LYS A 115 1.56 9.83 1.57
N GLU A 116 2.01 8.70 1.08
CA GLU A 116 1.95 7.45 1.82
C GLU A 116 3.00 7.46 2.93
N GLN A 117 2.61 7.03 4.12
CA GLN A 117 3.53 6.76 5.21
C GLN A 117 4.46 5.61 4.80
N LEU A 118 5.77 5.85 4.85
CA LEU A 118 6.81 4.88 4.55
C LEU A 118 7.73 4.73 5.77
N GLU A 119 8.28 3.53 5.96
CA GLU A 119 9.30 3.26 6.97
C GLU A 119 10.57 4.06 6.66
N GLN A 120 11.24 4.57 7.69
CA GLN A 120 12.47 5.35 7.56
C GLN A 120 13.70 4.43 7.58
N LEU A 121 13.96 3.78 6.45
CA LEU A 121 14.98 2.75 6.37
C LEU A 121 16.41 3.31 6.32
N LYS A 122 17.35 2.58 6.93
CA LYS A 122 18.79 2.70 6.66
C LYS A 122 19.11 2.20 5.26
N ARG A 123 20.33 2.50 4.81
CA ARG A 123 20.84 2.16 3.47
C ARG A 123 20.80 0.65 3.15
N GLY A 124 20.71 -0.21 4.16
CA GLY A 124 20.66 -1.66 3.95
C GLY A 124 21.86 -2.19 3.18
N LEU A 125 23.05 -1.61 3.37
CA LEU A 125 24.25 -2.04 2.65
C LEU A 125 24.62 -3.45 3.10
N ILE A 126 24.84 -4.36 2.15
CA ILE A 126 25.40 -5.68 2.40
C ILE A 126 26.70 -5.87 1.63
N ALA A 127 27.56 -6.75 2.15
CA ALA A 127 28.81 -7.15 1.53
C ALA A 127 28.93 -8.68 1.59
N VAL A 128 28.78 -9.35 0.44
CA VAL A 128 28.68 -10.81 0.35
C VAL A 128 29.89 -11.35 -0.41
N PRO A 129 30.64 -12.32 0.14
CA PRO A 129 31.74 -12.93 -0.58
C PRO A 129 31.22 -13.76 -1.75
N CYS A 130 31.83 -13.58 -2.92
CA CYS A 130 31.52 -14.36 -4.12
C CYS A 130 32.82 -14.86 -4.78
N ARG A 131 32.69 -15.63 -5.86
CA ARG A 131 33.85 -16.26 -6.52
C ARG A 131 34.88 -15.25 -7.03
N GLU A 132 34.43 -14.07 -7.44
CA GLU A 132 35.26 -13.06 -8.12
C GLU A 132 35.71 -11.91 -7.22
N GLY A 133 35.22 -11.84 -5.98
CA GLY A 133 35.51 -10.74 -5.04
C GLY A 133 34.42 -10.59 -3.99
N VAL A 134 34.15 -9.35 -3.58
CA VAL A 134 33.06 -9.01 -2.66
C VAL A 134 31.96 -8.29 -3.43
N PHE A 135 30.76 -8.86 -3.43
CA PHE A 135 29.57 -8.25 -3.99
C PHE A 135 28.94 -7.31 -2.96
N LEU A 136 28.63 -6.09 -3.37
CA LEU A 136 28.00 -5.05 -2.57
C LEU A 136 26.62 -4.74 -3.16
N SER A 137 25.62 -4.53 -2.29
CA SER A 137 24.29 -4.06 -2.69
C SER A 137 23.70 -3.16 -1.62
N TRP A 138 22.90 -2.17 -2.01
CA TRP A 138 22.28 -1.22 -1.09
C TRP A 138 20.98 -0.64 -1.63
N ARG A 139 20.15 -0.04 -0.77
CA ARG A 139 18.84 0.46 -1.19
C ARG A 139 18.96 1.73 -2.01
N LEU A 140 18.08 1.91 -2.98
CA LEU A 140 17.67 3.24 -3.46
C LEU A 140 16.35 3.60 -2.76
N PHE A 141 16.26 4.76 -2.13
CA PHE A 141 14.99 5.20 -1.55
C PHE A 141 14.10 5.84 -2.60
N LEU A 142 12.78 5.71 -2.45
CA LEU A 142 11.81 6.37 -3.33
C LEU A 142 12.00 7.91 -3.36
N THR A 143 12.45 8.51 -2.26
CA THR A 143 12.77 9.94 -2.16
C THR A 143 14.04 10.35 -2.89
N GLU A 144 14.86 9.39 -3.31
CA GLU A 144 16.09 9.61 -4.05
C GLU A 144 15.91 9.50 -5.57
N VAL A 145 14.70 9.15 -6.01
CA VAL A 145 14.33 9.09 -7.43
C VAL A 145 14.03 10.49 -7.94
N THR A 146 14.57 10.84 -9.11
CA THR A 146 14.31 12.13 -9.77
C THR A 146 13.70 11.97 -11.16
N GLY A 147 13.80 10.79 -11.77
CA GLY A 147 13.31 10.54 -13.12
C GLY A 147 13.48 9.10 -13.57
N VAL A 148 13.54 8.91 -14.88
CA VAL A 148 13.75 7.61 -15.53
C VAL A 148 14.95 7.74 -16.47
N ARG A 149 15.79 6.71 -16.52
CA ARG A 149 16.97 6.70 -17.40
C ARG A 149 16.56 6.64 -18.86
N GLU A 150 17.27 7.39 -19.71
CA GLU A 150 17.02 7.43 -21.16
C GLU A 150 17.30 6.08 -21.85
N ASP A 151 18.17 5.25 -21.29
CA ASP A 151 18.51 3.94 -21.84
C ASP A 151 17.50 2.83 -21.51
N GLY A 152 16.44 3.17 -20.76
CA GLY A 152 15.37 2.23 -20.41
C GLY A 152 15.76 1.16 -19.40
N ARG A 153 16.95 1.24 -18.79
CA ARG A 153 17.43 0.22 -17.83
C ARG A 153 17.03 0.50 -16.38
N GLY A 154 16.40 1.61 -16.05
CA GLY A 154 16.02 1.88 -14.66
C GLY A 154 15.46 3.26 -14.39
N LEU A 155 15.17 3.51 -13.13
CA LEU A 155 14.94 4.84 -12.58
C LEU A 155 16.25 5.64 -12.53
N ASP A 156 16.11 6.96 -12.60
CA ASP A 156 17.19 7.93 -12.43
C ASP A 156 17.09 8.59 -11.04
N GLY A 157 18.22 9.06 -10.51
CA GLY A 157 18.29 9.58 -9.15
C GLY A 157 19.72 9.70 -8.65
N VAL A 158 19.88 9.64 -7.33
CA VAL A 158 21.20 9.81 -6.70
C VAL A 158 22.23 8.78 -7.15
N GLY A 159 23.48 9.22 -7.26
CA GLY A 159 24.65 8.35 -7.41
C GLY A 159 25.26 7.97 -6.07
N PHE A 160 26.27 7.10 -6.05
CA PHE A 160 26.92 6.63 -4.83
C PHE A 160 28.44 6.53 -4.98
N VAL A 161 29.17 7.04 -3.98
CA VAL A 161 30.59 6.74 -3.82
C VAL A 161 30.75 5.54 -2.88
N ILE A 162 31.51 4.55 -3.32
CA ILE A 162 31.81 3.33 -2.56
C ILE A 162 33.14 3.48 -1.85
N TYR A 163 33.17 3.11 -0.59
CA TYR A 163 34.36 3.12 0.25
C TYR A 163 34.70 1.72 0.74
N ARG A 164 35.98 1.35 0.64
CA ARG A 164 36.56 0.18 1.29
C ARG A 164 37.60 0.64 2.30
N ASN A 165 37.47 0.23 3.55
CA ASN A 165 38.37 0.63 4.66
C ASN A 165 38.56 2.16 4.76
N GLY A 166 37.50 2.91 4.43
CA GLY A 166 37.49 4.38 4.46
C GLY A 166 38.01 5.07 3.19
N GLU A 167 38.64 4.35 2.27
CA GLU A 167 39.13 4.87 0.98
C GLU A 167 38.09 4.69 -0.13
N SER A 168 37.88 5.72 -0.95
CA SER A 168 36.96 5.63 -2.09
C SER A 168 37.56 4.72 -3.18
N ILE A 169 36.77 3.77 -3.66
CA ILE A 169 37.19 2.79 -4.68
C ILE A 169 36.42 2.93 -6.01
N ALA A 170 35.19 3.45 -5.97
CA ALA A 170 34.35 3.60 -7.14
C ALA A 170 33.24 4.65 -6.92
N GLU A 171 32.66 5.12 -8.02
CA GLU A 171 31.42 5.88 -8.06
C GLU A 171 30.44 5.16 -9.00
N VAL A 172 29.23 4.90 -8.52
CA VAL A 172 28.18 4.15 -9.21
C VAL A 172 26.96 5.03 -9.35
N ASN A 173 26.45 5.18 -10.57
CA ASN A 173 25.32 6.07 -10.86
C ASN A 173 24.12 5.32 -11.47
N ASP A 174 24.34 4.11 -11.98
CA ASP A 174 23.45 3.35 -12.85
C ASP A 174 22.89 2.06 -12.24
N SER A 175 23.45 1.55 -11.14
CA SER A 175 22.90 0.40 -10.41
C SER A 175 23.08 0.59 -8.91
N MET A 176 22.41 -0.25 -8.12
CA MET A 176 22.50 -0.26 -6.65
C MET A 176 23.36 -1.38 -6.10
N ASN A 177 24.31 -1.83 -6.91
CA ASN A 177 25.25 -2.89 -6.58
C ASN A 177 26.64 -2.61 -7.16
N TYR A 178 27.63 -3.35 -6.66
CA TYR A 178 29.00 -3.26 -7.14
C TYR A 178 29.79 -4.51 -6.80
N LEU A 179 30.69 -4.93 -7.69
CA LEU A 179 31.62 -6.04 -7.43
C LEU A 179 33.03 -5.50 -7.21
N ASP A 180 33.53 -5.60 -5.97
CA ASP A 180 34.92 -5.32 -5.66
C ASP A 180 35.79 -6.58 -5.85
N ILE A 181 36.42 -6.68 -7.03
CA ILE A 181 37.34 -7.78 -7.37
C ILE A 181 38.64 -7.79 -6.56
N GLN A 182 38.93 -6.71 -5.82
CA GLN A 182 40.09 -6.61 -4.93
C GLN A 182 39.70 -6.80 -3.45
N GLY A 183 38.41 -6.95 -3.16
CA GLY A 183 37.88 -7.12 -1.81
C GLY A 183 38.27 -8.46 -1.18
N GLY A 184 38.56 -8.44 0.11
CA GLY A 184 38.81 -9.60 0.96
C GLY A 184 37.89 -9.65 2.18
N MET A 185 37.92 -10.77 2.90
CA MET A 185 37.03 -11.03 4.05
C MET A 185 37.22 -10.06 5.23
N ASP A 186 38.39 -9.44 5.36
CA ASP A 186 38.71 -8.51 6.46
C ASP A 186 38.34 -7.05 6.12
N ASP A 187 37.82 -6.80 4.91
CA ASP A 187 37.47 -5.45 4.47
C ASP A 187 36.12 -4.99 5.03
N GLN A 188 36.00 -3.68 5.22
CA GLN A 188 34.76 -3.01 5.60
C GLN A 188 34.30 -2.06 4.51
N TYR A 189 32.98 -2.02 4.27
CA TYR A 189 32.39 -1.22 3.20
C TYR A 189 31.38 -0.21 3.73
N SER A 190 31.35 0.97 3.12
CA SER A 190 30.29 1.98 3.29
C SER A 190 30.02 2.66 1.96
N VAL A 191 28.82 3.22 1.79
CA VAL A 191 28.44 4.01 0.61
C VAL A 191 27.96 5.39 1.01
N ALA A 192 28.15 6.38 0.13
CA ALA A 192 27.70 7.75 0.34
C ALA A 192 26.92 8.25 -0.88
N PRO A 193 25.69 8.75 -0.72
CA PRO A 193 24.94 9.28 -1.83
C PRO A 193 25.56 10.59 -2.34
N VAL A 194 25.44 10.82 -3.64
CA VAL A 194 25.90 12.02 -4.35
C VAL A 194 24.69 12.74 -4.90
N ILE A 195 24.44 13.95 -4.39
CA ILE A 195 23.34 14.82 -4.81
C ILE A 195 23.90 16.12 -5.33
N ASN A 196 23.58 16.49 -6.59
CA ASN A 196 24.03 17.74 -7.21
C ASN A 196 25.55 17.96 -7.08
N GLY A 197 26.33 16.89 -7.23
CA GLY A 197 27.80 16.88 -7.09
C GLY A 197 28.33 16.94 -5.66
N ASN A 198 27.45 17.01 -4.66
CA ASN A 198 27.83 16.98 -3.24
C ASN A 198 27.74 15.55 -2.69
N ILE A 199 28.85 15.05 -2.16
CA ILE A 199 28.90 13.79 -1.43
C ILE A 199 28.28 14.02 -0.05
N LEU A 200 27.19 13.31 0.25
CA LEU A 200 26.53 13.36 1.56
C LEU A 200 27.21 12.41 2.57
N SER A 201 26.65 12.35 3.78
CA SER A 201 27.11 11.45 4.82
C SER A 201 27.11 9.99 4.36
N ARG A 202 28.18 9.27 4.70
CA ARG A 202 28.29 7.83 4.43
C ARG A 202 27.36 7.07 5.37
N CYS A 203 26.84 5.92 4.92
CA CYS A 203 26.21 4.97 5.82
C CYS A 203 27.25 4.34 6.77
N GLU A 204 26.77 3.61 7.78
CA GLU A 204 27.62 2.83 8.66
C GLU A 204 28.40 1.76 7.87
N CYS A 205 29.57 1.39 8.41
CA CYS A 205 30.40 0.37 7.79
C CYS A 205 29.82 -1.02 8.06
N VAL A 206 29.75 -1.86 7.02
CA VAL A 206 29.41 -3.27 7.15
C VAL A 206 30.63 -4.14 6.90
N ASN A 207 30.69 -5.27 7.59
CA ASN A 207 31.69 -6.30 7.35
C ASN A 207 31.24 -7.22 6.20
N VAL A 208 32.20 -7.84 5.52
CA VAL A 208 31.90 -8.94 4.60
C VAL A 208 31.29 -10.10 5.39
N TRP A 209 30.18 -10.66 4.89
CA TRP A 209 29.57 -11.85 5.47
C TRP A 209 30.57 -13.00 5.53
N GLU A 210 30.50 -13.83 6.58
CA GLU A 210 31.43 -14.96 6.73
C GLU A 210 31.24 -16.01 5.62
N ASN A 211 29.99 -16.17 5.16
CA ASN A 211 29.58 -17.11 4.12
C ASN A 211 28.81 -16.37 3.00
N GLY A 212 28.41 -17.09 1.95
CA GLY A 212 27.49 -16.56 0.92
C GLY A 212 26.03 -16.40 1.40
N TYR A 213 25.80 -16.44 2.71
CA TYR A 213 24.54 -16.29 3.41
C TYR A 213 24.80 -15.71 4.81
N TYR A 214 23.76 -15.22 5.46
CA TYR A 214 23.80 -14.71 6.83
C TYR A 214 22.91 -15.57 7.74
N ASP A 215 23.39 -16.00 8.91
CA ASP A 215 22.61 -16.76 9.88
C ASP A 215 22.28 -15.86 11.09
N ILE A 216 21.00 -15.55 11.31
CA ILE A 216 20.51 -14.94 12.55
C ILE A 216 20.38 -16.06 13.59
N PRO A 217 21.18 -16.08 14.66
CA PRO A 217 21.02 -17.11 15.69
C PRO A 217 19.72 -16.85 16.47
N ILE A 218 18.91 -17.89 16.65
CA ILE A 218 17.62 -17.81 17.35
C ILE A 218 17.57 -18.77 18.54
N GLN A 219 16.77 -18.43 19.54
CA GLN A 219 16.68 -19.19 20.79
C GLN A 219 15.46 -20.13 20.77
N LYS A 220 15.66 -21.35 20.27
CA LYS A 220 14.61 -22.37 20.24
C LYS A 220 13.93 -22.57 21.61
N PRO A 221 12.59 -22.46 21.71
CA PRO A 221 11.84 -22.79 22.93
C PRO A 221 12.05 -24.23 23.35
N ALA A 222 11.91 -24.50 24.65
CA ALA A 222 12.03 -25.84 25.18
C ALA A 222 10.89 -26.74 24.69
N ASP A 223 11.21 -28.02 24.44
CA ASP A 223 10.23 -29.06 24.14
C ASP A 223 9.23 -29.25 25.30
N GLY A 224 8.04 -29.76 25.00
CA GLY A 224 6.94 -29.87 25.96
C GLY A 224 6.17 -31.18 25.90
N ILE A 225 5.19 -31.30 26.79
CA ILE A 225 4.26 -32.44 26.88
C ILE A 225 2.84 -31.89 27.05
N THR A 226 1.90 -32.36 26.23
CA THR A 226 0.48 -31.96 26.32
C THR A 226 -0.21 -32.55 27.56
N PRO A 227 -1.40 -32.06 27.95
CA PRO A 227 -2.21 -32.69 29.00
C PRO A 227 -2.51 -34.17 28.76
N ALA A 228 -2.57 -34.61 27.50
CA ALA A 228 -2.75 -36.01 27.11
C ALA A 228 -1.46 -36.87 27.22
N GLY A 229 -0.32 -36.26 27.58
CA GLY A 229 0.96 -36.95 27.72
C GLY A 229 1.76 -37.10 26.42
N GLU A 230 1.38 -36.39 25.36
CA GLU A 230 2.08 -36.39 24.07
C GLU A 230 3.26 -35.40 24.11
N ALA A 231 4.45 -35.86 23.76
CA ALA A 231 5.62 -35.00 23.66
C ALA A 231 5.65 -34.25 22.32
N PHE A 232 6.06 -32.99 22.34
CA PHE A 232 6.23 -32.16 21.15
C PHE A 232 7.51 -31.33 21.22
N THR A 233 8.00 -30.90 20.06
CA THR A 233 9.20 -30.05 19.90
C THR A 233 8.86 -28.80 19.11
N TYR A 234 9.76 -27.81 19.03
CA TYR A 234 9.52 -26.59 18.25
C TYR A 234 10.37 -26.48 16.97
N SER A 235 9.80 -25.86 15.95
CA SER A 235 10.52 -25.33 14.78
C SER A 235 10.14 -23.87 14.55
N ALA A 236 11.12 -23.07 14.13
CA ALA A 236 10.82 -21.74 13.59
C ALA A 236 9.90 -21.90 12.37
N ASN A 237 9.01 -20.95 12.13
CA ASN A 237 7.95 -21.07 11.14
C ASN A 237 7.78 -19.74 10.39
N ASP A 238 6.55 -19.32 10.09
CA ASP A 238 6.28 -18.06 9.40
C ASP A 238 6.91 -16.87 10.13
N MET A 239 7.37 -15.89 9.35
CA MET A 239 7.97 -14.66 9.85
C MET A 239 7.27 -13.41 9.30
N SER A 240 7.52 -12.29 9.98
CA SER A 240 7.29 -10.94 9.48
C SER A 240 8.52 -10.08 9.81
N VAL A 241 8.60 -8.89 9.20
CA VAL A 241 9.65 -7.90 9.46
C VAL A 241 9.02 -6.55 9.71
N ALA A 242 9.62 -5.79 10.63
CA ALA A 242 9.30 -4.39 10.86
C ALA A 242 10.42 -3.71 11.65
N ASP A 243 10.59 -2.40 11.48
CA ASP A 243 11.52 -1.58 12.27
C ASP A 243 10.86 -1.25 13.61
N VAL A 244 11.21 -1.99 14.67
CA VAL A 244 10.46 -1.94 15.93
C VAL A 244 11.01 -0.92 16.92
N ASP A 245 12.18 -0.34 16.66
CA ASP A 245 12.80 0.68 17.51
C ASP A 245 13.12 2.00 16.80
N GLY A 246 12.82 2.10 15.50
CA GLY A 246 12.90 3.30 14.68
C GLY A 246 14.31 3.64 14.26
N ASP A 247 15.20 2.64 14.22
CA ASP A 247 16.59 2.84 13.83
C ASP A 247 16.83 2.68 12.31
N GLY A 248 15.82 2.23 11.57
CA GLY A 248 15.83 2.02 10.12
C GLY A 248 16.32 0.64 9.67
N GLU A 249 16.61 -0.28 10.57
CA GLU A 249 16.82 -1.69 10.29
C GLU A 249 15.57 -2.50 10.60
N TYR A 250 15.39 -3.62 9.92
CA TYR A 250 14.30 -4.52 10.26
C TYR A 250 14.71 -5.44 11.40
N GLU A 251 13.82 -5.55 12.37
CA GLU A 251 13.74 -6.70 13.26
C GLU A 251 12.89 -7.82 12.65
N TYR A 252 13.14 -9.03 13.17
CA TYR A 252 12.63 -10.28 12.63
C TYR A 252 11.67 -10.91 13.62
N ILE A 253 10.37 -10.90 13.28
CA ILE A 253 9.33 -11.48 14.11
C ILE A 253 9.14 -12.94 13.69
N VAL A 254 9.46 -13.88 14.58
CA VAL A 254 9.51 -15.32 14.32
C VAL A 254 8.38 -16.04 15.05
N LYS A 255 7.49 -16.71 14.31
CA LYS A 255 6.55 -17.66 14.89
C LYS A 255 7.24 -18.99 15.17
N TRP A 256 7.05 -19.52 16.37
CA TRP A 256 7.44 -20.89 16.70
C TRP A 256 6.24 -21.80 16.65
N ASP A 257 6.33 -22.83 15.82
CA ASP A 257 5.28 -23.83 15.64
C ASP A 257 5.67 -25.11 16.38
N PRO A 258 4.81 -25.62 17.28
CA PRO A 258 5.03 -26.91 17.92
C PRO A 258 4.78 -28.05 16.93
N SER A 259 5.50 -29.16 17.05
CA SER A 259 5.43 -30.29 16.11
C SER A 259 4.08 -31.02 16.09
N ASN A 260 3.20 -30.69 17.03
CA ASN A 260 1.81 -31.16 17.10
C ASN A 260 0.81 -30.02 16.86
N SER A 261 1.19 -28.97 16.13
CA SER A 261 0.24 -28.01 15.58
C SER A 261 -0.77 -28.71 14.67
N HIS A 262 -1.96 -28.12 14.54
CA HIS A 262 -3.07 -28.77 13.86
C HIS A 262 -3.74 -27.83 12.85
N ASP A 263 -4.07 -28.39 11.69
CA ASP A 263 -5.18 -27.84 10.90
C ASP A 263 -6.45 -27.86 11.77
N VAL A 264 -7.35 -26.90 11.56
CA VAL A 264 -8.56 -26.78 12.39
C VAL A 264 -9.48 -28.00 12.32
N SER A 265 -9.36 -28.85 11.28
CA SER A 265 -10.13 -30.08 11.16
C SER A 265 -9.57 -31.27 11.95
N ILE A 266 -8.36 -31.12 12.52
CA ILE A 266 -7.64 -32.17 13.24
C ILE A 266 -7.82 -31.94 14.74
N LYS A 267 -8.20 -33.00 15.46
CA LYS A 267 -8.38 -33.00 16.92
C LYS A 267 -7.05 -33.25 17.65
N GLY A 268 -6.96 -32.84 18.90
CA GLY A 268 -5.78 -33.02 19.74
C GLY A 268 -5.33 -31.71 20.37
N TYR A 269 -4.62 -31.84 21.49
CA TYR A 269 -3.94 -30.73 22.15
C TYR A 269 -2.74 -30.29 21.33
N THR A 270 -2.48 -28.98 21.30
CA THR A 270 -1.26 -28.43 20.70
C THR A 270 -0.32 -27.91 21.79
N GLY A 271 0.97 -27.85 21.51
CA GLY A 271 1.87 -26.97 22.25
C GLY A 271 1.44 -25.50 22.14
N HIS A 272 2.05 -24.62 22.94
CA HIS A 272 1.81 -23.19 22.85
C HIS A 272 2.38 -22.65 21.53
N CYS A 273 1.75 -21.61 20.98
CA CYS A 273 2.38 -20.80 19.94
C CYS A 273 3.26 -19.73 20.62
N TYR A 274 4.47 -19.48 20.09
CA TYR A 274 5.28 -18.33 20.51
C TYR A 274 5.54 -17.38 19.33
N LEU A 275 5.63 -16.09 19.62
CA LEU A 275 6.16 -15.08 18.71
C LEU A 275 7.39 -14.44 19.36
N ASP A 276 8.53 -14.44 18.69
CA ASP A 276 9.75 -13.76 19.14
C ASP A 276 10.06 -12.57 18.25
N CYS A 277 10.76 -11.57 18.78
CA CYS A 277 11.38 -10.51 18.00
C CYS A 277 12.90 -10.53 18.18
N TYR A 278 13.62 -10.61 17.06
CA TYR A 278 15.08 -10.62 17.02
C TYR A 278 15.64 -9.43 16.24
N LYS A 279 16.73 -8.84 16.72
CA LYS A 279 17.61 -8.02 15.87
C LYS A 279 18.40 -8.89 14.90
N LEU A 280 18.97 -8.28 13.86
CA LEU A 280 19.80 -8.96 12.85
C LEU A 280 21.01 -9.69 13.45
N ASP A 281 21.55 -9.22 14.58
CA ASP A 281 22.67 -9.87 15.27
C ASP A 281 22.26 -11.08 16.15
N GLY A 282 20.94 -11.36 16.24
CA GLY A 282 20.35 -12.42 17.05
C GLY A 282 20.05 -12.04 18.50
N GLU A 283 20.10 -10.75 18.86
CA GLU A 283 19.54 -10.28 20.13
C GLU A 283 18.02 -10.54 20.16
N LEU A 284 17.59 -11.40 21.10
CA LEU A 284 16.17 -11.62 21.38
C LEU A 284 15.63 -10.46 22.22
N MET A 285 14.76 -9.64 21.64
CA MET A 285 14.16 -8.47 22.32
C MET A 285 13.00 -8.89 23.22
N TRP A 286 12.10 -9.74 22.72
CA TRP A 286 10.96 -10.23 23.49
C TRP A 286 10.43 -11.55 22.93
N ARG A 287 9.69 -12.28 23.78
CA ARG A 287 8.92 -13.48 23.47
C ARG A 287 7.49 -13.33 23.98
N LEU A 288 6.52 -13.46 23.09
CA LEU A 288 5.10 -13.58 23.41
C LEU A 288 4.70 -15.06 23.46
N ASP A 289 4.35 -15.54 24.65
CA ASP A 289 3.67 -16.82 24.85
C ASP A 289 2.17 -16.62 24.65
N MET A 290 1.61 -17.23 23.61
CA MET A 290 0.19 -17.09 23.30
C MET A 290 -0.71 -17.77 24.36
N GLY A 291 -0.15 -18.64 25.20
CA GLY A 291 -0.86 -19.40 26.22
C GLY A 291 -1.67 -20.57 25.64
N GLU A 292 -2.29 -21.35 26.53
CA GLU A 292 -3.05 -22.55 26.14
C GLU A 292 -4.37 -22.24 25.42
N ASN A 293 -4.95 -21.07 25.66
CA ASN A 293 -6.24 -20.65 25.10
C ASN A 293 -6.16 -20.16 23.64
N ILE A 294 -4.97 -20.23 23.04
CA ILE A 294 -4.72 -20.01 21.61
C ILE A 294 -4.09 -21.28 21.04
N ARG A 295 -4.88 -21.99 20.23
CA ARG A 295 -4.45 -23.24 19.59
C ARG A 295 -3.40 -22.96 18.51
N ALA A 296 -2.41 -23.84 18.36
CA ALA A 296 -1.37 -23.69 17.36
C ALA A 296 -1.75 -24.33 16.02
N GLY A 297 -1.52 -23.59 14.93
CA GLY A 297 -1.76 -24.03 13.56
C GLY A 297 -1.92 -22.85 12.61
N ALA A 298 -1.85 -23.12 11.31
CA ALA A 298 -1.82 -22.10 10.25
C ALA A 298 -2.99 -21.11 10.33
N HIS A 299 -4.19 -21.57 10.69
CA HIS A 299 -5.41 -20.76 10.66
C HIS A 299 -5.75 -20.02 11.95
N TYR A 300 -4.93 -20.13 12.99
CA TYR A 300 -5.17 -19.53 14.31
C TYR A 300 -4.47 -18.17 14.45
N THR A 301 -3.17 -18.16 14.72
CA THR A 301 -2.40 -16.94 14.98
C THR A 301 -2.00 -16.25 13.68
N GLN A 302 -2.67 -15.14 13.36
CA GLN A 302 -2.29 -14.20 12.30
C GLN A 302 -1.74 -12.94 12.97
N PHE A 303 -0.45 -12.63 12.77
CA PHE A 303 0.23 -11.53 13.46
C PHE A 303 0.68 -10.49 12.43
N ILE A 304 0.30 -9.23 12.63
CA ILE A 304 0.57 -8.15 11.67
C ILE A 304 1.53 -7.15 12.28
N CYS A 305 2.66 -6.94 11.62
CA CYS A 305 3.72 -6.03 12.05
C CYS A 305 3.78 -4.82 11.11
N TYR A 306 3.52 -3.63 11.64
CA TYR A 306 3.47 -2.38 10.88
C TYR A 306 3.51 -1.17 11.82
N ASP A 307 4.01 -0.03 11.38
CA ASP A 307 3.87 1.26 12.07
C ASP A 307 2.46 1.82 11.83
N PHE A 308 1.51 1.49 12.69
CA PHE A 308 0.13 1.94 12.59
C PHE A 308 -0.10 3.33 13.13
N ASN A 309 0.75 3.82 14.04
CA ASN A 309 0.55 5.10 14.71
C ASN A 309 1.28 6.27 14.01
N GLY A 310 2.29 5.97 13.19
CA GLY A 310 3.09 6.91 12.41
C GLY A 310 4.23 7.58 13.18
N ASP A 311 4.70 6.98 14.28
CA ASP A 311 5.83 7.49 15.07
C ASP A 311 7.20 6.98 14.59
N GLY A 312 7.21 6.14 13.56
CA GLY A 312 8.42 5.54 12.98
C GLY A 312 8.87 4.26 13.69
N GLN A 313 8.08 3.71 14.63
CA GLN A 313 8.32 2.42 15.28
C GLN A 313 7.14 1.50 15.03
N ALA A 314 7.40 0.29 14.55
CA ALA A 314 6.34 -0.65 14.23
C ALA A 314 5.73 -1.31 15.47
N GLU A 315 4.42 -1.53 15.41
CA GLU A 315 3.66 -2.36 16.36
C GLU A 315 3.39 -3.76 15.81
N MET A 316 2.92 -4.64 16.70
CA MET A 316 2.36 -5.94 16.35
C MET A 316 0.91 -6.08 16.85
N ALA A 317 -0.02 -6.29 15.92
CA ALA A 317 -1.41 -6.66 16.22
C ALA A 317 -1.60 -8.17 16.14
N VAL A 318 -2.20 -8.77 17.17
CA VAL A 318 -2.45 -10.23 17.19
C VAL A 318 -3.66 -10.58 18.08
N LYS A 319 -4.38 -11.65 17.70
CA LYS A 319 -5.44 -12.24 18.53
C LYS A 319 -4.85 -12.90 19.77
N THR A 320 -5.37 -12.56 20.94
CA THR A 320 -4.88 -13.07 22.24
C THR A 320 -6.04 -13.60 23.10
N ALA A 321 -5.71 -14.16 24.26
CA ALA A 321 -6.68 -14.72 25.21
C ALA A 321 -6.12 -14.66 26.65
N PRO A 322 -6.94 -14.95 27.69
CA PRO A 322 -6.40 -15.18 29.03
C PRO A 322 -5.28 -16.22 28.99
N GLY A 323 -4.24 -16.03 29.80
CA GLY A 323 -3.00 -16.80 29.74
C GLY A 323 -1.92 -16.27 28.77
N THR A 324 -2.24 -15.41 27.80
CA THR A 324 -1.22 -14.80 26.93
C THR A 324 -0.26 -13.90 27.73
N LYS A 325 1.05 -14.08 27.55
CA LYS A 325 2.09 -13.47 28.39
C LYS A 325 3.29 -13.02 27.56
N MET A 326 3.70 -11.76 27.73
CA MET A 326 4.91 -11.20 27.14
C MET A 326 6.09 -11.34 28.09
N THR A 327 7.25 -11.72 27.56
CA THR A 327 8.55 -11.69 28.23
C THR A 327 9.48 -10.75 27.46
N ILE A 328 9.86 -9.62 28.05
CA ILE A 328 10.79 -8.64 27.45
C ILE A 328 12.19 -8.87 28.01
N PHE A 329 13.19 -8.96 27.15
CA PHE A 329 14.59 -9.15 27.50
C PHE A 329 15.37 -7.84 27.37
N PHE A 330 16.18 -7.50 28.38
CA PHE A 330 17.00 -6.30 28.37
C PHE A 330 18.17 -6.44 29.36
N GLU A 331 19.39 -6.08 28.94
CA GLU A 331 20.60 -6.10 29.79
C GLU A 331 20.80 -7.42 30.59
N GLY A 332 20.46 -8.57 30.00
CA GLY A 332 20.55 -9.89 30.66
C GLY A 332 19.51 -10.13 31.75
N LYS A 333 18.43 -9.35 31.79
CA LYS A 333 17.25 -9.53 32.64
C LYS A 333 16.03 -9.79 31.76
N GLU A 334 14.98 -10.33 32.38
CA GLU A 334 13.68 -10.53 31.77
C GLU A 334 12.59 -9.88 32.63
N LYS A 335 11.53 -9.37 31.97
CA LYS A 335 10.30 -8.90 32.61
C LYS A 335 9.13 -9.62 31.96
N GLU A 336 8.37 -10.35 32.77
CA GLU A 336 7.13 -11.00 32.32
C GLU A 336 5.90 -10.15 32.68
N GLN A 337 4.93 -10.10 31.77
CA GLN A 337 3.65 -9.44 31.98
C GLN A 337 2.57 -10.15 31.16
N TYR A 338 1.47 -10.52 31.81
CA TYR A 338 0.27 -10.94 31.10
C TYR A 338 -0.39 -9.74 30.43
N ILE A 339 -1.09 -9.98 29.32
CA ILE A 339 -1.93 -8.96 28.70
C ILE A 339 -3.02 -8.47 29.65
N THR A 340 -3.60 -7.31 29.38
CA THR A 340 -4.72 -6.80 30.16
C THR A 340 -6.00 -7.57 29.85
N ILE A 341 -6.64 -8.15 30.88
CA ILE A 341 -8.02 -8.66 30.77
C ILE A 341 -8.99 -7.45 30.78
N PRO A 342 -9.85 -7.26 29.76
CA PRO A 342 -10.83 -6.20 29.74
C PRO A 342 -11.70 -6.16 31.01
N GLU A 343 -12.06 -4.95 31.47
CA GLU A 343 -12.75 -4.75 32.76
C GLU A 343 -14.01 -5.60 32.92
N LYS A 344 -14.78 -5.78 31.83
CA LYS A 344 -15.99 -6.60 31.80
C LYS A 344 -15.71 -8.06 32.18
N ASP A 345 -14.63 -8.64 31.68
CA ASP A 345 -14.25 -10.03 31.92
C ASP A 345 -13.61 -10.21 33.29
N MET A 346 -12.81 -9.24 33.72
CA MET A 346 -12.30 -9.20 35.09
C MET A 346 -13.45 -9.12 36.11
N CYS A 347 -14.49 -8.31 35.85
CA CYS A 347 -15.70 -8.27 36.68
C CYS A 347 -16.52 -9.56 36.62
N ALA A 348 -16.42 -10.33 35.54
CA ALA A 348 -17.00 -11.67 35.42
C ALA A 348 -16.18 -12.75 36.14
N GLY A 349 -15.02 -12.40 36.70
CA GLY A 349 -14.16 -13.30 37.47
C GLY A 349 -13.15 -14.08 36.63
N ILE A 350 -12.93 -13.68 35.38
CA ILE A 350 -11.96 -14.31 34.47
C ILE A 350 -10.54 -13.90 34.86
N THR A 351 -9.62 -14.86 34.81
CA THR A 351 -8.22 -14.77 35.21
C THR A 351 -7.29 -15.41 34.18
N HIS A 352 -5.98 -15.14 34.25
CA HIS A 352 -5.02 -15.77 33.32
C HIS A 352 -4.76 -17.25 33.64
N GLU A 353 -5.23 -17.73 34.79
CA GLU A 353 -5.16 -19.13 35.20
C GLU A 353 -6.32 -19.98 34.66
N ASP A 354 -7.32 -19.36 34.02
CA ASP A 354 -8.46 -20.07 33.44
C ASP A 354 -8.07 -20.73 32.10
N SER A 355 -8.34 -22.02 31.99
CA SER A 355 -8.19 -22.81 30.76
C SER A 355 -9.56 -23.09 30.15
N TYR A 356 -9.71 -22.79 28.87
CA TYR A 356 -10.89 -23.06 28.05
C TYR A 356 -10.61 -24.17 27.02
N VAL A 357 -9.48 -24.86 27.15
CA VAL A 357 -9.11 -25.98 26.29
C VAL A 357 -9.91 -27.21 26.72
N CYS A 358 -10.79 -27.69 25.85
CA CYS A 358 -11.68 -28.79 26.20
C CYS A 358 -10.94 -30.14 26.24
N SER A 359 -11.27 -30.97 27.23
CA SER A 359 -11.09 -32.41 27.13
C SER A 359 -12.25 -33.05 26.36
N ALA A 360 -12.09 -34.33 25.98
CA ALA A 360 -13.17 -35.11 25.38
C ALA A 360 -14.43 -35.20 26.25
N GLU A 361 -14.26 -35.22 27.58
CA GLU A 361 -15.39 -35.22 28.50
C GLU A 361 -16.06 -33.85 28.56
N ASP A 362 -15.29 -32.75 28.58
CA ASP A 362 -15.86 -31.39 28.60
C ASP A 362 -16.71 -31.13 27.34
N TYR A 363 -16.22 -31.56 26.17
CA TYR A 363 -16.99 -31.44 24.94
C TYR A 363 -18.27 -32.30 24.94
N TYR A 364 -18.21 -33.53 25.49
CA TYR A 364 -19.40 -34.35 25.66
C TYR A 364 -20.44 -33.66 26.56
N GLU A 365 -20.01 -33.13 27.70
CA GLU A 365 -20.90 -32.39 28.61
C GLU A 365 -21.44 -31.10 27.98
N HIS A 366 -20.65 -30.42 27.15
CA HIS A 366 -21.10 -29.28 26.35
C HIS A 366 -22.22 -29.68 25.38
N LEU A 367 -22.05 -30.76 24.61
CA LEU A 367 -23.10 -31.26 23.72
C LEU A 367 -24.38 -31.63 24.46
N VAL A 368 -24.26 -32.26 25.64
CA VAL A 368 -25.42 -32.56 26.49
C VAL A 368 -26.18 -31.29 26.85
N LYS A 369 -25.48 -30.21 27.21
CA LYS A 369 -26.10 -28.91 27.52
C LYS A 369 -26.75 -28.29 26.29
N VAL A 370 -26.07 -28.29 25.14
CA VAL A 370 -26.62 -27.80 23.86
C VAL A 370 -27.92 -28.53 23.51
N PHE A 371 -27.95 -29.85 23.71
CA PHE A 371 -29.13 -30.66 23.42
C PHE A 371 -30.25 -30.38 24.42
N GLN A 372 -29.92 -30.25 25.70
CA GLN A 372 -30.87 -29.92 26.75
C GLN A 372 -31.57 -28.57 26.49
N SER A 373 -30.81 -27.57 26.05
CA SER A 373 -31.32 -26.22 25.73
C SER A 373 -31.78 -26.07 24.27
N TRP A 374 -31.94 -27.16 23.50
CA TRP A 374 -32.32 -27.09 22.08
C TRP A 374 -33.56 -26.24 21.80
N HIS A 375 -34.58 -26.35 22.66
CA HIS A 375 -35.83 -25.60 22.57
C HIS A 375 -35.67 -24.07 22.78
N GLU A 376 -34.52 -23.62 23.28
CA GLU A 376 -34.18 -22.21 23.51
C GLU A 376 -33.39 -21.60 22.34
N GLN A 377 -32.92 -22.42 21.39
CA GLN A 377 -32.15 -21.94 20.25
C GLN A 377 -33.01 -20.97 19.41
N PRO A 378 -32.51 -19.77 19.04
CA PRO A 378 -33.28 -18.78 18.29
C PRO A 378 -33.88 -19.33 16.98
N GLU A 379 -33.14 -20.19 16.30
CA GLU A 379 -33.55 -20.87 15.07
C GLU A 379 -34.68 -21.89 15.31
N VAL A 380 -34.72 -22.53 16.48
CA VAL A 380 -35.82 -23.43 16.88
C VAL A 380 -37.05 -22.63 17.26
N ILE A 381 -36.89 -21.55 18.04
CA ILE A 381 -38.00 -20.65 18.44
C ILE A 381 -38.65 -20.00 17.21
N SER A 382 -37.86 -19.61 16.22
CA SER A 382 -38.35 -19.03 14.97
C SER A 382 -38.99 -20.05 14.02
N GLY A 383 -38.81 -21.36 14.29
CA GLY A 383 -39.27 -22.45 13.43
C GLY A 383 -38.41 -22.67 12.18
N THR A 384 -37.20 -22.10 12.15
CA THR A 384 -36.21 -22.30 11.08
C THR A 384 -35.54 -23.66 11.21
N TRP A 385 -35.23 -24.08 12.44
CA TRP A 385 -34.74 -25.42 12.75
C TRP A 385 -35.85 -26.34 13.27
N PRO A 386 -35.68 -27.66 13.16
CA PRO A 386 -36.63 -28.63 13.70
C PRO A 386 -36.86 -28.43 15.19
N SER A 387 -38.11 -28.63 15.62
CA SER A 387 -38.52 -28.45 17.01
C SER A 387 -37.88 -29.46 17.97
N THR A 388 -37.37 -30.57 17.43
CA THR A 388 -36.71 -31.67 18.17
C THR A 388 -35.42 -32.10 17.48
N LEU A 389 -34.49 -32.68 18.24
CA LEU A 389 -33.23 -33.22 17.73
C LEU A 389 -33.46 -34.51 16.95
N GLU A 390 -34.41 -35.36 17.36
CA GLU A 390 -34.78 -36.56 16.62
C GLU A 390 -35.23 -36.22 15.19
N GLU A 391 -35.99 -35.14 15.01
CA GLU A 391 -36.37 -34.62 13.70
C GLU A 391 -35.15 -34.14 12.90
N CYS A 392 -34.18 -33.48 13.56
CA CYS A 392 -32.90 -33.15 12.93
C CYS A 392 -32.15 -34.40 12.43
N PHE A 393 -32.21 -35.48 13.19
CA PHE A 393 -31.51 -36.73 12.87
C PHE A 393 -32.32 -37.65 11.93
N GLY A 394 -33.56 -37.29 11.58
CA GLY A 394 -34.44 -38.09 10.71
C GLY A 394 -35.01 -39.32 11.41
N THR A 395 -35.21 -39.26 12.73
CA THR A 395 -35.75 -40.34 13.57
C THR A 395 -37.09 -39.97 14.20
N GLU A 396 -37.86 -40.98 14.64
CA GLU A 396 -39.11 -40.73 15.39
C GLU A 396 -38.81 -40.10 16.75
N GLN A 397 -39.61 -39.11 17.15
CA GLN A 397 -39.49 -38.46 18.46
C GLN A 397 -39.70 -39.48 19.59
N ARG A 398 -38.74 -39.55 20.51
CA ARG A 398 -38.74 -40.49 21.64
C ARG A 398 -38.93 -39.81 22.99
N PHE A 399 -38.63 -38.51 23.07
CA PHE A 399 -38.64 -37.75 24.32
C PHE A 399 -39.55 -36.51 24.25
N GLU A 400 -39.94 -36.00 25.42
CA GLU A 400 -40.67 -34.73 25.54
C GLU A 400 -39.69 -33.56 25.74
N TYR A 401 -39.99 -32.41 25.13
CA TYR A 401 -39.21 -31.18 25.26
C TYR A 401 -39.87 -30.21 26.24
N PRO A 402 -39.12 -29.47 27.09
CA PRO A 402 -37.65 -29.45 27.18
C PRO A 402 -37.08 -30.77 27.73
N LEU A 403 -35.93 -31.19 27.20
CA LEU A 403 -35.32 -32.47 27.56
C LEU A 403 -34.87 -32.48 29.02
N SER A 404 -35.08 -33.61 29.69
CA SER A 404 -34.39 -33.88 30.95
C SER A 404 -32.89 -34.11 30.68
N GLU A 405 -32.03 -33.93 31.68
CA GLU A 405 -30.59 -34.22 31.54
C GLU A 405 -30.36 -35.67 31.09
N GLN A 406 -31.13 -36.61 31.63
CA GLN A 406 -31.05 -38.03 31.27
C GLN A 406 -31.40 -38.29 29.79
N ASP A 407 -32.38 -37.57 29.25
CA ASP A 407 -32.81 -37.72 27.87
C ASP A 407 -31.84 -37.01 26.90
N ALA A 408 -31.33 -35.84 27.28
CA ALA A 408 -30.28 -35.14 26.55
C ALA A 408 -28.99 -35.98 26.41
N ARG A 409 -28.58 -36.67 27.49
CA ARG A 409 -27.45 -37.63 27.45
C ARG A 409 -27.71 -38.79 26.49
N GLN A 410 -28.89 -39.40 26.54
CA GLN A 410 -29.25 -40.48 25.60
C GLN A 410 -29.25 -40.02 24.13
N LEU A 411 -29.71 -38.80 23.85
CA LEU A 411 -29.66 -38.23 22.51
C LEU A 411 -28.23 -37.86 22.09
N THR A 412 -27.39 -37.40 23.02
CA THR A 412 -25.98 -37.10 22.76
C THR A 412 -25.21 -38.38 22.43
N ASP A 413 -25.43 -39.46 23.20
CA ASP A 413 -24.87 -40.78 22.91
C ASP A 413 -25.30 -41.28 21.52
N TYR A 414 -26.59 -41.15 21.19
CA TYR A 414 -27.09 -41.50 19.86
C TYR A 414 -26.45 -40.65 18.75
N PHE A 415 -26.34 -39.33 18.97
CA PHE A 415 -25.74 -38.42 18.01
C PHE A 415 -24.28 -38.80 17.74
N ILE A 416 -23.47 -39.01 18.77
CA ILE A 416 -22.05 -39.29 18.62
C ILE A 416 -21.79 -40.71 18.09
N ASP A 417 -22.44 -41.73 18.66
CA ASP A 417 -22.09 -43.12 18.40
C ASP A 417 -22.86 -43.77 17.26
N VAL A 418 -23.97 -43.16 16.84
CA VAL A 418 -24.78 -43.68 15.74
C VAL A 418 -24.82 -42.66 14.61
N TYR A 419 -25.48 -41.51 14.82
CA TYR A 419 -25.75 -40.57 13.74
C TYR A 419 -24.48 -40.02 13.08
N ALA A 420 -23.54 -39.48 13.86
CA ALA A 420 -22.31 -38.90 13.35
C ALA A 420 -21.44 -39.95 12.64
N LYS A 421 -21.30 -41.15 13.21
CA LYS A 421 -20.54 -42.25 12.59
C LYS A 421 -21.18 -42.77 11.30
N GLU A 422 -22.50 -42.87 11.24
CA GLU A 422 -23.22 -43.23 10.01
C GLU A 422 -23.00 -42.20 8.89
N ARG A 423 -22.82 -40.92 9.24
CA ARG A 423 -22.47 -39.89 8.25
C ARG A 423 -21.04 -40.02 7.77
N SER A 424 -20.08 -40.31 8.64
CA SER A 424 -18.68 -40.52 8.27
C SER A 424 -17.91 -41.26 9.36
N ASP A 425 -17.14 -42.29 8.97
CA ASP A 425 -16.22 -42.98 9.89
C ASP A 425 -15.13 -42.06 10.47
N LYS A 426 -14.91 -40.88 9.87
CA LYS A 426 -13.99 -39.85 10.39
C LYS A 426 -14.57 -39.02 11.54
N ASN A 427 -15.86 -39.14 11.84
CA ASN A 427 -16.53 -38.39 12.91
C ASN A 427 -16.27 -39.03 14.27
N CYS A 428 -15.04 -38.88 14.77
CA CYS A 428 -14.59 -39.46 16.04
C CYS A 428 -14.84 -38.53 17.24
N LEU A 429 -16.10 -38.11 17.45
CA LEU A 429 -16.44 -37.06 18.44
C LEU A 429 -16.23 -37.46 19.91
N ARG A 430 -16.11 -38.76 20.23
CA ARG A 430 -15.69 -39.23 21.57
C ARG A 430 -14.24 -38.89 21.91
N GLU A 431 -13.45 -38.50 20.92
CA GLU A 431 -12.03 -38.18 21.02
C GLU A 431 -11.78 -36.69 20.69
N PHE A 432 -12.83 -35.86 20.70
CA PHE A 432 -12.72 -34.44 20.39
C PHE A 432 -12.16 -33.68 21.60
N GLU A 433 -10.90 -33.28 21.52
CA GLU A 433 -10.18 -32.60 22.59
C GLU A 433 -9.18 -31.57 22.03
N GLY A 434 -8.74 -30.66 22.89
CA GLY A 434 -7.73 -29.65 22.55
C GLY A 434 -8.26 -28.44 21.79
N PHE A 435 -9.57 -28.22 21.76
CA PHE A 435 -10.22 -27.06 21.13
C PHE A 435 -10.73 -26.06 22.17
N ILE A 436 -10.99 -24.83 21.74
CA ILE A 436 -11.57 -23.77 22.55
C ILE A 436 -12.91 -23.35 21.94
N TYR A 437 -14.01 -23.86 22.47
CA TYR A 437 -15.37 -23.53 21.98
C TYR A 437 -16.06 -22.42 22.79
N GLU A 438 -15.52 -22.08 23.97
CA GLU A 438 -16.01 -21.03 24.85
C GLU A 438 -14.85 -20.23 25.47
N GLY A 439 -15.16 -19.21 26.26
CA GLY A 439 -14.16 -18.30 26.83
C GLY A 439 -13.95 -17.03 26.00
N PRO A 440 -13.37 -15.98 26.61
CA PRO A 440 -13.18 -14.70 25.96
C PRO A 440 -12.05 -14.74 24.92
N GLU A 441 -12.14 -13.83 23.96
CA GLU A 441 -11.16 -13.65 22.89
C GLU A 441 -10.82 -12.17 22.79
N TYR A 442 -9.53 -11.87 22.61
CA TYR A 442 -9.05 -10.49 22.58
C TYR A 442 -8.28 -10.19 21.30
N LEU A 443 -8.15 -8.90 21.02
CA LEU A 443 -7.21 -8.35 20.06
C LEU A 443 -6.28 -7.40 20.82
N THR A 444 -4.98 -7.64 20.73
CA THR A 444 -3.97 -6.83 21.43
C THR A 444 -3.04 -6.19 20.42
N MET A 445 -2.73 -4.91 20.65
CA MET A 445 -1.62 -4.20 20.00
C MET A 445 -0.44 -4.14 20.96
N PHE A 446 0.73 -4.60 20.51
CA PHE A 446 2.00 -4.46 21.22
C PHE A 446 2.89 -3.45 20.52
N ALA A 447 3.53 -2.56 21.26
CA ALA A 447 4.62 -1.74 20.76
C ALA A 447 5.81 -2.62 20.35
N GLY A 448 6.69 -2.07 19.52
CA GLY A 448 7.85 -2.76 19.00
C GLY A 448 8.81 -3.34 20.06
N ASN A 449 8.86 -2.72 21.24
CA ASN A 449 9.64 -3.20 22.39
C ASN A 449 8.92 -4.30 23.22
N GLY A 450 7.74 -4.75 22.80
CA GLY A 450 6.90 -5.75 23.47
C GLY A 450 5.93 -5.19 24.52
N GLU A 451 5.92 -3.89 24.78
CA GLU A 451 4.94 -3.28 25.69
C GLU A 451 3.51 -3.42 25.12
N GLU A 452 2.55 -3.81 25.96
CA GLU A 452 1.14 -3.79 25.59
C GLU A 452 0.64 -2.34 25.48
N LEU A 453 0.13 -1.95 24.31
CA LEU A 453 -0.46 -0.63 24.09
C LEU A 453 -1.96 -0.63 24.41
N GLU A 454 -2.70 -1.58 23.85
CA GLU A 454 -4.13 -1.76 24.16
C GLU A 454 -4.59 -3.19 23.89
N THR A 455 -5.48 -3.70 24.75
CA THR A 455 -6.23 -4.95 24.53
C THR A 455 -7.73 -4.67 24.55
N ILE A 456 -8.43 -5.13 23.51
CA ILE A 456 -9.89 -5.05 23.36
C ILE A 456 -10.51 -6.43 23.16
N GLU A 457 -11.84 -6.53 23.29
CA GLU A 457 -12.56 -7.73 22.85
C GLU A 457 -12.35 -7.97 21.35
N PHE A 458 -12.17 -9.23 20.95
CA PHE A 458 -12.04 -9.58 19.54
C PHE A 458 -13.33 -9.20 18.76
N PRO A 459 -13.22 -8.56 17.57
CA PRO A 459 -14.33 -7.86 16.91
C PRO A 459 -15.59 -8.71 16.66
N VAL A 460 -15.41 -9.99 16.39
CA VAL A 460 -16.49 -10.96 16.14
C VAL A 460 -16.21 -12.23 16.93
N GLY A 461 -16.93 -12.42 18.04
CA GLY A 461 -16.81 -13.61 18.88
C GLY A 461 -17.36 -14.90 18.24
N ARG A 462 -17.04 -16.04 18.84
CA ARG A 462 -17.41 -17.38 18.34
C ARG A 462 -18.91 -17.59 18.17
N THR A 463 -19.72 -17.00 19.06
CA THR A 463 -21.17 -17.27 19.20
C THR A 463 -21.50 -18.65 19.75
N ASP A 464 -20.93 -19.71 19.17
CA ASP A 464 -21.06 -21.11 19.58
C ASP A 464 -19.80 -21.90 19.16
N ASP A 465 -19.86 -23.23 19.26
CA ASP A 465 -18.80 -24.16 18.86
C ASP A 465 -18.74 -24.44 17.35
N GLY A 466 -19.38 -23.61 16.53
CA GLY A 466 -19.46 -23.76 15.08
C GLY A 466 -20.83 -24.22 14.56
N LEU A 467 -21.79 -24.50 15.44
CA LEU A 467 -23.15 -24.94 15.06
C LEU A 467 -23.79 -24.00 14.03
N ARG A 468 -23.81 -22.68 14.29
CA ARG A 468 -24.35 -21.69 13.34
C ARG A 468 -23.39 -21.33 12.21
N TRP A 469 -22.09 -21.61 12.38
CA TRP A 469 -21.09 -21.48 11.33
C TRP A 469 -21.13 -22.62 10.31
N GLY A 470 -21.93 -23.66 10.56
CA GLY A 470 -22.14 -24.78 9.64
C GLY A 470 -21.22 -25.97 9.84
N ASP A 471 -20.53 -26.04 10.98
CA ASP A 471 -19.54 -27.08 11.28
C ASP A 471 -20.14 -28.46 11.53
N TYR A 472 -21.43 -28.52 11.83
CA TYR A 472 -22.20 -29.76 12.01
C TYR A 472 -23.00 -30.15 10.76
N ALA A 473 -23.15 -29.24 9.80
CA ALA A 473 -24.09 -29.38 8.70
C ALA A 473 -23.63 -30.40 7.67
N MET A 474 -22.33 -30.45 7.40
CA MET A 474 -21.71 -31.28 6.36
C MET A 474 -21.45 -32.71 6.83
N LYS A 475 -21.13 -33.61 5.89
CA LYS A 475 -20.94 -35.05 6.16
C LYS A 475 -19.87 -35.33 7.23
N ARG A 476 -18.75 -34.60 7.16
CA ARG A 476 -17.75 -34.56 8.23
C ARG A 476 -18.19 -33.48 9.22
N ILE A 477 -18.38 -33.86 10.47
CA ILE A 477 -18.77 -32.97 11.56
C ILE A 477 -17.49 -32.50 12.25
N GLU A 478 -17.22 -31.20 12.17
CA GLU A 478 -15.93 -30.61 12.55
C GLU A 478 -16.18 -29.36 13.43
N PRO A 479 -16.60 -29.52 14.69
CA PRO A 479 -16.78 -28.40 15.60
C PRO A 479 -15.51 -27.56 15.69
N CYS A 480 -15.68 -26.25 15.87
CA CYS A 480 -14.60 -25.26 15.88
C CYS A 480 -13.78 -25.14 14.58
N ASN A 481 -14.29 -25.57 13.42
CA ASN A 481 -13.58 -25.46 12.15
C ASN A 481 -13.81 -24.09 11.48
N ARG A 482 -15.00 -23.83 10.94
CA ARG A 482 -15.28 -22.60 10.16
C ARG A 482 -15.24 -21.36 11.02
N VAL A 483 -15.59 -21.50 12.30
CA VAL A 483 -15.55 -20.41 13.27
C VAL A 483 -14.11 -19.98 13.57
N ASP A 484 -13.12 -20.87 13.57
CA ASP A 484 -11.72 -20.52 13.88
C ASP A 484 -10.86 -20.40 12.61
N ARG A 485 -11.44 -19.79 11.58
CA ARG A 485 -10.74 -19.38 10.37
C ARG A 485 -10.44 -17.89 10.43
N PHE A 486 -9.19 -17.51 10.71
CA PHE A 486 -8.78 -16.11 10.84
C PHE A 486 -7.90 -15.65 9.68
N LEU A 487 -7.99 -14.36 9.34
CA LEU A 487 -7.05 -13.65 8.46
C LEU A 487 -6.80 -12.27 9.05
N SER A 488 -5.66 -11.67 8.74
CA SER A 488 -5.35 -10.30 9.14
C SER A 488 -4.55 -9.57 8.05
N GLY A 489 -4.54 -8.23 8.02
CA GLY A 489 -3.80 -7.51 6.99
C GLY A 489 -3.64 -6.02 7.25
N VAL A 490 -2.99 -5.35 6.31
CA VAL A 490 -2.78 -3.89 6.31
C VAL A 490 -3.30 -3.31 5.01
N ALA A 491 -4.02 -2.19 5.08
CA ALA A 491 -4.48 -1.45 3.93
C ALA A 491 -4.37 0.07 4.15
N TYR A 492 -4.04 0.82 3.11
CA TYR A 492 -4.04 2.27 3.13
C TYR A 492 -5.43 2.77 2.74
N LEU A 493 -6.40 2.66 3.65
CA LEU A 493 -7.82 2.96 3.37
C LEU A 493 -8.11 4.45 3.12
N ASP A 494 -7.23 5.34 3.58
CA ASP A 494 -7.28 6.78 3.29
C ASP A 494 -6.26 7.21 2.22
N GLY A 495 -5.54 6.23 1.63
CA GLY A 495 -4.45 6.46 0.68
C GLY A 495 -3.19 7.09 1.29
N GLU A 496 -3.11 7.27 2.61
CA GLU A 496 -1.99 7.95 3.27
C GLU A 496 -1.39 7.12 4.41
N ARG A 497 -2.21 6.46 5.25
CA ARG A 497 -1.76 5.75 6.45
C ARG A 497 -2.27 4.31 6.52
N PRO A 498 -1.55 3.42 7.21
CA PRO A 498 -1.95 2.02 7.34
C PRO A 498 -3.09 1.80 8.35
N TYR A 499 -4.04 0.95 7.96
CA TYR A 499 -5.15 0.46 8.78
C TYR A 499 -5.00 -1.04 9.00
N LEU A 500 -5.35 -1.52 10.19
CA LEU A 500 -5.38 -2.94 10.52
C LEU A 500 -6.71 -3.56 10.05
N ILE A 501 -6.64 -4.68 9.34
CA ILE A 501 -7.79 -5.46 8.88
C ILE A 501 -7.81 -6.78 9.65
N VAL A 502 -8.91 -7.10 10.33
CA VAL A 502 -9.08 -8.34 11.11
C VAL A 502 -10.30 -9.09 10.62
N CYS A 503 -10.13 -10.38 10.29
CA CYS A 503 -11.15 -11.20 9.66
C CYS A 503 -11.48 -12.47 10.47
N ARG A 504 -12.72 -12.94 10.33
CA ARG A 504 -13.17 -14.25 10.82
C ARG A 504 -14.16 -14.89 9.87
N GLY A 505 -13.87 -16.13 9.47
CA GLY A 505 -14.70 -16.97 8.61
C GLY A 505 -14.61 -16.62 7.12
N TYR A 506 -14.57 -17.64 6.26
CA TYR A 506 -14.61 -17.48 4.81
C TYR A 506 -15.45 -18.53 4.07
N TYR A 507 -15.64 -19.73 4.64
CA TYR A 507 -16.44 -20.80 4.03
C TYR A 507 -17.97 -20.56 4.10
N THR A 508 -18.44 -19.92 5.17
CA THR A 508 -19.86 -19.66 5.43
C THR A 508 -20.02 -18.22 5.84
N ARG A 509 -20.22 -17.89 7.13
CA ARG A 509 -20.22 -16.50 7.57
C ARG A 509 -18.82 -15.91 7.38
N SER A 510 -18.75 -14.69 6.87
CA SER A 510 -17.52 -13.97 6.63
C SER A 510 -17.61 -12.58 7.21
N THR A 511 -16.59 -12.21 7.98
CA THR A 511 -16.53 -10.94 8.68
C THR A 511 -15.16 -10.29 8.52
N LEU A 512 -15.15 -8.97 8.36
CA LEU A 512 -13.96 -8.15 8.24
C LEU A 512 -14.18 -6.89 9.09
N THR A 513 -13.16 -6.47 9.85
CA THR A 513 -13.20 -5.23 10.64
C THR A 513 -11.93 -4.44 10.40
N ALA A 514 -12.08 -3.19 10.02
CA ALA A 514 -10.96 -2.26 9.86
C ALA A 514 -10.81 -1.40 11.12
N TYR A 515 -9.57 -1.23 11.57
CA TYR A 515 -9.20 -0.36 12.66
C TYR A 515 -8.16 0.64 12.21
N ARG A 516 -8.29 1.88 12.69
CA ARG A 516 -7.17 2.82 12.74
C ARG A 516 -6.58 2.81 14.15
N PHE A 517 -5.27 3.01 14.25
CA PHE A 517 -4.52 3.00 15.52
C PHE A 517 -3.61 4.25 15.69
N PHE A 518 -4.03 5.40 15.17
CA PHE A 518 -3.19 6.61 15.09
C PHE A 518 -2.86 7.29 16.42
N GLU A 519 -3.64 7.01 17.48
CA GLU A 519 -3.50 7.67 18.79
C GLU A 519 -3.20 6.64 19.88
N ASN A 520 -2.53 5.55 19.52
CA ASN A 520 -2.29 4.38 20.37
C ASN A 520 -3.55 3.75 20.94
N LYS A 521 -4.63 3.75 20.13
CA LYS A 521 -5.94 3.17 20.47
C LYS A 521 -6.65 2.62 19.24
N PHE A 522 -7.31 1.48 19.41
CA PHE A 522 -8.20 0.89 18.43
C PHE A 522 -9.45 1.77 18.25
N GLU A 523 -9.57 2.37 17.08
CA GLU A 523 -10.82 2.96 16.62
C GLU A 523 -11.32 2.16 15.40
N THR A 524 -12.52 1.59 15.51
CA THR A 524 -13.14 0.90 14.36
C THR A 524 -13.47 1.91 13.28
N GLU A 525 -12.91 1.72 12.08
CA GLU A 525 -13.25 2.51 10.89
C GLU A 525 -14.56 1.98 10.29
N TRP A 526 -14.64 0.67 10.03
CA TRP A 526 -15.85 0.00 9.57
C TRP A 526 -15.85 -1.48 9.95
N LYS A 527 -17.03 -2.12 9.82
CA LYS A 527 -17.24 -3.55 10.06
C LYS A 527 -18.18 -4.14 9.02
N VAL A 528 -17.73 -5.22 8.39
CA VAL A 528 -18.46 -6.02 7.40
C VAL A 528 -18.80 -7.38 8.00
N ASP A 529 -20.04 -7.83 7.82
CA ASP A 529 -20.52 -9.10 8.32
C ASP A 529 -21.58 -9.67 7.37
N SER A 530 -21.31 -10.83 6.77
CA SER A 530 -22.27 -11.48 5.88
C SER A 530 -23.54 -11.96 6.60
N GLY A 531 -23.53 -12.01 7.93
CA GLY A 531 -24.50 -12.75 8.72
C GLY A 531 -24.28 -14.25 8.60
N PHE A 532 -24.95 -15.01 9.48
CA PHE A 532 -24.93 -16.46 9.41
C PHE A 532 -25.59 -16.95 8.13
N VAL A 533 -25.18 -18.14 7.66
CA VAL A 533 -25.81 -18.77 6.50
C VAL A 533 -27.04 -19.54 6.97
N PRO A 534 -28.25 -19.26 6.45
CA PRO A 534 -29.45 -19.98 6.86
C PRO A 534 -29.36 -21.48 6.58
N MET A 535 -29.62 -22.28 7.60
CA MET A 535 -29.72 -23.73 7.53
C MET A 535 -31.10 -24.17 8.00
N ASN A 536 -31.74 -25.07 7.26
CA ASN A 536 -33.02 -25.65 7.69
C ASN A 536 -32.82 -26.73 8.75
N ASN A 537 -31.63 -27.33 8.80
CA ASN A 537 -31.23 -28.32 9.79
C ASN A 537 -29.70 -28.24 9.98
N PRO A 538 -29.19 -27.81 11.14
CA PRO A 538 -27.76 -27.59 11.33
C PRO A 538 -26.94 -28.89 11.38
N PHE A 539 -27.58 -30.06 11.40
CA PHE A 539 -26.92 -31.36 11.36
C PHE A 539 -26.98 -32.03 9.98
N HIS A 540 -27.71 -31.48 9.02
CA HIS A 540 -27.84 -32.08 7.69
C HIS A 540 -28.26 -31.04 6.64
N ASP A 541 -27.31 -30.20 6.21
CA ASP A 541 -27.51 -29.17 5.19
C ASP A 541 -26.19 -28.93 4.42
N ASN A 542 -26.21 -28.04 3.43
CA ASN A 542 -25.02 -27.57 2.74
C ASN A 542 -25.00 -26.02 2.73
N PRO A 543 -24.34 -25.39 3.72
CA PRO A 543 -24.27 -23.94 3.83
C PRO A 543 -23.24 -23.32 2.86
N HIS A 544 -22.28 -24.10 2.35
CA HIS A 544 -21.19 -23.59 1.51
C HIS A 544 -21.67 -22.90 0.24
N LEU A 545 -22.82 -23.29 -0.31
CA LEU A 545 -23.34 -22.72 -1.57
C LEU A 545 -24.34 -21.57 -1.37
N LYS A 546 -24.76 -21.30 -0.14
CA LYS A 546 -25.78 -20.30 0.19
C LYS A 546 -25.16 -18.94 0.49
N LYS A 547 -26.01 -17.94 0.67
CA LYS A 547 -25.67 -16.58 1.10
C LYS A 547 -25.95 -16.43 2.59
N GLY A 548 -25.21 -15.55 3.25
CA GLY A 548 -25.50 -15.10 4.60
C GLY A 548 -26.79 -14.27 4.67
N GLU A 549 -27.28 -14.04 5.89
CA GLU A 549 -28.51 -13.31 6.18
C GLU A 549 -28.46 -11.81 5.88
N ASP A 550 -27.27 -11.21 5.82
CA ASP A 550 -27.15 -9.77 5.54
C ASP A 550 -27.57 -9.45 4.09
N PRO A 551 -28.42 -8.43 3.86
CA PRO A 551 -28.93 -8.13 2.53
C PRO A 551 -27.88 -7.60 1.54
N VAL A 552 -26.77 -7.04 2.03
CA VAL A 552 -25.67 -6.50 1.22
C VAL A 552 -24.51 -7.49 1.22
N TYR A 553 -24.00 -7.80 2.41
CA TYR A 553 -22.80 -8.59 2.63
C TYR A 553 -23.05 -10.09 2.62
N GLY A 554 -24.30 -10.56 2.62
CA GLY A 554 -24.61 -12.00 2.58
C GLY A 554 -24.00 -12.72 1.38
N LYS A 555 -23.68 -12.01 0.30
CA LYS A 555 -22.98 -12.56 -0.87
C LYS A 555 -21.50 -12.87 -0.64
N LEU A 556 -20.87 -12.31 0.39
CA LEU A 556 -19.49 -12.60 0.78
C LEU A 556 -19.31 -14.02 1.34
N ALA A 557 -20.40 -14.59 1.86
CA ALA A 557 -20.37 -15.91 2.46
C ALA A 557 -19.83 -16.96 1.48
N GLY A 558 -18.78 -17.68 1.85
CA GLY A 558 -18.17 -18.72 1.01
C GLY A 558 -17.27 -18.21 -0.12
N GLN A 559 -16.80 -16.95 -0.09
CA GLN A 559 -15.96 -16.37 -1.15
C GLN A 559 -14.49 -16.17 -0.75
N GLY A 560 -14.20 -16.12 0.55
CA GLY A 560 -12.84 -15.83 1.03
C GLY A 560 -11.88 -16.99 0.79
N ASN A 561 -10.60 -16.69 0.62
CA ASN A 561 -9.53 -17.67 0.51
C ASN A 561 -8.88 -17.95 1.87
N HIS A 562 -7.88 -18.82 1.87
CA HIS A 562 -6.89 -18.92 2.94
C HIS A 562 -5.85 -17.77 2.96
N SER A 563 -6.18 -16.64 2.34
CA SER A 563 -5.40 -15.41 2.30
C SER A 563 -6.30 -14.23 1.95
N LEU A 564 -5.76 -13.02 2.09
CA LEU A 564 -6.32 -11.79 1.54
C LEU A 564 -5.20 -11.02 0.84
N ALA A 565 -5.56 -10.05 0.01
CA ALA A 565 -4.64 -9.07 -0.54
C ALA A 565 -5.24 -7.66 -0.42
N THR A 566 -4.39 -6.64 -0.50
CA THR A 566 -4.79 -5.24 -0.44
C THR A 566 -4.13 -4.47 -1.57
N ALA A 567 -4.92 -3.73 -2.34
CA ALA A 567 -4.46 -2.97 -3.51
C ALA A 567 -5.50 -1.90 -3.90
N ASP A 568 -5.05 -0.81 -4.52
CA ASP A 568 -5.91 0.18 -5.18
C ASP A 568 -6.37 -0.42 -6.52
N VAL A 569 -7.54 -1.07 -6.52
CA VAL A 569 -8.06 -1.80 -7.69
C VAL A 569 -8.96 -0.93 -8.55
N ASP A 570 -9.54 0.12 -7.99
CA ASP A 570 -10.43 1.03 -8.70
C ASP A 570 -9.79 2.40 -9.04
N GLY A 571 -8.53 2.62 -8.67
CA GLY A 571 -7.76 3.81 -9.03
C GLY A 571 -8.23 5.09 -8.34
N ASP A 572 -8.92 5.00 -7.19
CA ASP A 572 -9.31 6.14 -6.37
C ASP A 572 -8.22 6.60 -5.37
N GLY A 573 -7.10 5.86 -5.31
CA GLY A 573 -5.94 6.15 -4.48
C GLY A 573 -6.00 5.49 -3.11
N CYS A 574 -7.10 4.86 -2.75
CA CYS A 574 -7.24 4.06 -1.53
C CYS A 574 -7.02 2.58 -1.84
N MET A 575 -6.72 1.77 -0.83
CA MET A 575 -6.63 0.32 -1.01
C MET A 575 -7.93 -0.38 -0.66
N GLU A 576 -8.36 -1.29 -1.52
CA GLU A 576 -9.45 -2.22 -1.29
C GLU A 576 -8.94 -3.51 -0.64
N ILE A 577 -9.88 -4.31 -0.10
CA ILE A 577 -9.60 -5.63 0.45
C ILE A 577 -10.08 -6.70 -0.52
N ILE A 578 -9.14 -7.39 -1.16
CA ILE A 578 -9.42 -8.54 -2.02
C ILE A 578 -9.51 -9.78 -1.12
N TYR A 579 -10.72 -10.27 -0.92
CA TYR A 579 -11.06 -11.37 -0.03
C TYR A 579 -11.46 -12.61 -0.84
N GLY A 580 -10.46 -13.22 -1.48
CA GLY A 580 -10.66 -14.33 -2.41
C GLY A 580 -11.47 -13.89 -3.64
N ALA A 581 -12.66 -14.47 -3.82
CA ALA A 581 -13.55 -14.20 -4.94
C ALA A 581 -14.43 -12.92 -4.79
N ALA A 582 -14.19 -12.11 -3.75
CA ALA A 582 -14.90 -10.86 -3.51
C ALA A 582 -13.93 -9.71 -3.20
N CYS A 583 -14.41 -8.47 -3.37
CA CYS A 583 -13.64 -7.27 -3.08
C CYS A 583 -14.49 -6.30 -2.25
N ILE A 584 -13.93 -5.83 -1.13
CA ILE A 584 -14.52 -4.85 -0.21
C ILE A 584 -13.81 -3.52 -0.47
N ASP A 585 -14.59 -2.46 -0.65
CA ASP A 585 -14.12 -1.11 -0.92
C ASP A 585 -13.40 -0.52 0.31
N HIS A 586 -12.55 0.50 0.12
CA HIS A 586 -11.78 1.13 1.20
C HIS A 586 -12.67 1.69 2.33
N ASP A 587 -13.92 2.07 2.01
CA ASP A 587 -14.93 2.57 2.94
C ASP A 587 -15.76 1.46 3.64
N GLY A 588 -15.45 0.19 3.35
CA GLY A 588 -16.13 -0.98 3.89
C GLY A 588 -17.38 -1.41 3.11
N SER A 589 -17.75 -0.72 2.04
CA SER A 589 -18.84 -1.15 1.16
C SER A 589 -18.43 -2.35 0.31
N LEU A 590 -19.42 -3.10 -0.21
CA LEU A 590 -19.13 -4.25 -1.07
C LEU A 590 -18.91 -3.76 -2.51
N LEU A 591 -17.66 -3.73 -2.98
CA LEU A 591 -17.35 -3.37 -4.38
C LEU A 591 -17.94 -4.41 -5.33
N TYR A 592 -17.60 -5.69 -5.15
CA TYR A 592 -18.29 -6.81 -5.81
C TYR A 592 -18.06 -8.16 -5.11
N SER A 593 -18.84 -9.15 -5.54
CA SER A 593 -18.67 -10.56 -5.20
C SER A 593 -18.91 -11.39 -6.46
N SER A 594 -17.99 -12.30 -6.80
CA SER A 594 -17.96 -12.95 -8.13
C SER A 594 -18.96 -14.11 -8.24
N TYR A 595 -19.73 -14.09 -9.33
CA TYR A 595 -20.70 -15.12 -9.72
C TYR A 595 -20.57 -15.41 -11.22
N GLY A 596 -20.89 -16.62 -11.63
CA GLY A 596 -20.87 -17.07 -13.01
C GLY A 596 -21.91 -18.15 -13.27
N MET A 597 -21.93 -18.67 -14.49
CA MET A 597 -22.85 -19.73 -14.90
C MET A 597 -22.13 -21.07 -14.91
N LEU A 598 -22.71 -22.07 -14.23
CA LEU A 598 -22.30 -23.46 -14.34
C LEU A 598 -22.60 -24.01 -15.75
N PRO A 599 -21.96 -25.13 -16.18
CA PRO A 599 -22.25 -25.77 -17.46
C PRO A 599 -23.72 -26.16 -17.66
N ASP A 600 -24.48 -26.35 -16.56
CA ASP A 600 -25.91 -26.66 -16.58
C ASP A 600 -26.83 -25.42 -16.66
N GLY A 601 -26.26 -24.21 -16.71
CA GLY A 601 -26.97 -22.93 -16.83
C GLY A 601 -27.45 -22.33 -15.51
N ARG A 602 -27.11 -22.91 -14.36
CA ARG A 602 -27.38 -22.29 -13.05
C ARG A 602 -26.32 -21.26 -12.70
N GLU A 603 -26.75 -20.14 -12.11
CA GLU A 603 -25.83 -19.17 -11.50
C GLU A 603 -25.23 -19.77 -10.23
N ALA A 604 -23.92 -19.61 -10.05
CA ALA A 604 -23.17 -20.02 -8.88
C ALA A 604 -22.10 -18.98 -8.53
N LYS A 605 -21.74 -18.89 -7.26
CA LYS A 605 -20.57 -18.13 -6.83
C LYS A 605 -19.29 -18.83 -7.26
N PHE A 606 -18.22 -18.07 -7.38
CA PHE A 606 -16.89 -18.62 -7.68
C PHE A 606 -16.40 -19.49 -6.52
N GLY A 607 -16.68 -19.08 -5.28
CA GLY A 607 -16.42 -19.88 -4.09
C GLY A 607 -15.06 -19.61 -3.47
N HIS A 608 -14.71 -20.45 -2.52
CA HIS A 608 -13.45 -20.44 -1.79
C HIS A 608 -12.29 -20.92 -2.68
N GLY A 609 -11.09 -20.41 -2.42
CA GLY A 609 -9.85 -20.79 -3.10
C GLY A 609 -8.63 -20.84 -2.19
N ASP A 610 -7.60 -21.51 -2.71
CA ASP A 610 -6.40 -21.90 -1.97
C ASP A 610 -5.15 -21.04 -2.34
N ALA A 611 -5.21 -20.32 -3.46
CA ALA A 611 -4.18 -19.38 -3.94
C ALA A 611 -4.77 -18.22 -4.76
N MET A 612 -4.20 -17.02 -4.62
CA MET A 612 -4.64 -15.79 -5.27
C MET A 612 -3.48 -14.81 -5.45
N HIS A 613 -3.43 -14.15 -6.61
CA HIS A 613 -2.41 -13.17 -6.97
C HIS A 613 -3.06 -11.91 -7.52
N VAL A 614 -2.74 -10.76 -6.93
CA VAL A 614 -3.26 -9.43 -7.34
C VAL A 614 -2.09 -8.59 -7.80
N ALA A 615 -2.04 -8.31 -9.09
CA ALA A 615 -0.92 -7.60 -9.71
C ALA A 615 -1.37 -6.95 -11.03
N ASP A 616 -0.50 -6.13 -11.58
CA ASP A 616 -0.55 -5.72 -12.98
C ASP A 616 -0.06 -6.91 -13.82
N ILE A 617 -0.97 -7.74 -14.34
CA ILE A 617 -0.66 -8.99 -15.05
C ILE A 617 -0.62 -8.73 -16.56
N ASP A 618 -1.58 -7.95 -17.04
CA ASP A 618 -1.72 -7.52 -18.43
C ASP A 618 -1.33 -6.03 -18.55
N PRO A 619 -0.04 -5.72 -18.76
CA PRO A 619 0.45 -4.34 -18.72
C PRO A 619 -0.09 -3.45 -19.85
N ASP A 620 -0.74 -4.05 -20.84
CA ASP A 620 -1.38 -3.39 -21.96
C ASP A 620 -2.89 -3.15 -21.71
N ARG A 621 -3.38 -3.42 -20.49
CA ARG A 621 -4.72 -3.13 -20.02
C ARG A 621 -4.63 -2.18 -18.81
N PRO A 622 -5.53 -1.18 -18.68
CA PRO A 622 -5.55 -0.32 -17.51
C PRO A 622 -6.10 -1.04 -16.28
N GLY A 623 -5.56 -0.70 -15.10
CA GLY A 623 -5.91 -1.32 -13.82
C GLY A 623 -5.06 -2.54 -13.47
N LEU A 624 -5.54 -3.30 -12.49
CA LEU A 624 -4.92 -4.55 -12.02
C LEU A 624 -5.81 -5.76 -12.37
N GLU A 625 -5.23 -6.94 -12.26
CA GLU A 625 -5.93 -8.22 -12.38
C GLU A 625 -5.76 -9.10 -11.14
N ILE A 626 -6.67 -10.06 -10.99
CA ILE A 626 -6.62 -11.10 -9.98
C ILE A 626 -6.59 -12.47 -10.68
N PHE A 627 -5.55 -13.26 -10.43
CA PHE A 627 -5.49 -14.67 -10.84
C PHE A 627 -5.69 -15.58 -9.64
N ASN A 628 -6.66 -16.49 -9.71
CA ASN A 628 -7.10 -17.25 -8.54
C ASN A 628 -7.74 -18.59 -8.95
N VAL A 629 -7.53 -19.61 -8.12
CA VAL A 629 -8.14 -20.96 -8.20
C VAL A 629 -9.28 -21.15 -7.19
N PHE A 630 -10.13 -22.15 -7.41
CA PHE A 630 -11.32 -22.41 -6.57
C PHE A 630 -11.49 -23.90 -6.24
N GLU A 631 -11.96 -24.20 -5.02
CA GLU A 631 -12.05 -25.56 -4.47
C GLU A 631 -13.44 -26.23 -4.65
N GLU A 632 -14.46 -25.46 -5.02
CA GLU A 632 -15.86 -25.94 -5.03
C GLU A 632 -16.16 -26.97 -6.15
N GLY A 633 -15.18 -27.26 -7.01
CA GLY A 633 -15.24 -28.24 -8.11
C GLY A 633 -16.50 -28.06 -8.95
N ILE A 634 -17.32 -29.10 -9.04
CA ILE A 634 -18.56 -29.07 -9.83
C ILE A 634 -19.56 -27.95 -9.44
N ASN A 635 -19.40 -27.33 -8.27
CA ASN A 635 -20.27 -26.26 -7.78
C ASN A 635 -19.75 -24.85 -8.08
N ALA A 636 -18.54 -24.69 -8.62
CA ALA A 636 -18.03 -23.40 -9.09
C ALA A 636 -18.13 -23.29 -10.63
N PRO A 637 -18.40 -22.09 -11.16
CA PRO A 637 -18.40 -21.84 -12.61
C PRO A 637 -17.00 -21.94 -13.23
N TYR A 638 -15.96 -21.76 -12.43
CA TYR A 638 -14.55 -21.84 -12.83
C TYR A 638 -13.77 -22.62 -11.77
N GLY A 639 -12.81 -23.45 -12.20
CA GLY A 639 -11.76 -23.98 -11.33
C GLY A 639 -10.60 -23.01 -11.15
N TYR A 640 -10.40 -22.11 -12.12
CA TYR A 640 -9.50 -20.96 -12.04
C TYR A 640 -9.95 -19.85 -12.97
N ALA A 641 -9.62 -18.60 -12.65
CA ALA A 641 -9.90 -17.46 -13.50
C ALA A 641 -8.88 -16.33 -13.30
N LEU A 642 -8.52 -15.68 -14.41
CA LEU A 642 -7.99 -14.33 -14.44
C LEU A 642 -9.16 -13.36 -14.57
N ARG A 643 -9.25 -12.38 -13.68
CA ARG A 643 -10.34 -11.39 -13.65
C ARG A 643 -9.80 -9.98 -13.48
N HIS A 644 -10.53 -9.01 -14.01
CA HIS A 644 -10.32 -7.60 -13.69
C HIS A 644 -10.46 -7.36 -12.19
N ALA A 645 -9.51 -6.66 -11.59
CA ALA A 645 -9.53 -6.41 -10.16
C ALA A 645 -10.65 -5.43 -9.75
N GLU A 646 -10.92 -4.40 -10.55
CA GLU A 646 -11.94 -3.36 -10.26
C GLU A 646 -13.38 -3.91 -10.20
N ASN A 647 -13.73 -4.90 -11.03
CA ASN A 647 -15.13 -5.30 -11.22
C ASN A 647 -15.40 -6.82 -11.24
N GLY A 648 -14.35 -7.65 -11.16
CA GLY A 648 -14.45 -9.10 -11.16
C GLY A 648 -14.80 -9.73 -12.51
N GLU A 649 -14.83 -8.96 -13.61
CA GLU A 649 -15.09 -9.49 -14.95
C GLU A 649 -13.98 -10.47 -15.36
N VAL A 650 -14.38 -11.67 -15.81
CA VAL A 650 -13.45 -12.72 -16.20
C VAL A 650 -12.81 -12.38 -17.54
N VAL A 651 -11.48 -12.32 -17.58
CA VAL A 651 -10.68 -12.22 -18.80
C VAL A 651 -10.60 -13.60 -19.45
N PHE A 652 -10.16 -14.61 -18.70
CA PHE A 652 -10.22 -16.01 -19.08
C PHE A 652 -10.29 -16.91 -17.85
N GLY A 653 -10.73 -18.15 -18.03
CA GLY A 653 -10.82 -19.16 -17.00
C GLY A 653 -11.47 -20.42 -17.53
N GLU A 654 -11.28 -21.55 -16.86
CA GLU A 654 -11.89 -22.82 -17.23
C GLU A 654 -12.65 -23.45 -16.07
N TYR A 655 -13.73 -24.15 -16.40
CA TYR A 655 -14.47 -25.00 -15.46
C TYR A 655 -13.64 -26.24 -15.10
N ALA A 656 -13.67 -26.63 -13.82
CA ALA A 656 -13.09 -27.87 -13.35
C ALA A 656 -14.10 -28.63 -12.48
N GLU A 657 -14.13 -29.96 -12.62
CA GLU A 657 -14.98 -30.82 -11.80
C GLU A 657 -14.33 -31.18 -10.45
N GLU A 658 -13.06 -30.83 -10.29
CA GLU A 658 -12.19 -31.16 -9.17
C GLU A 658 -11.61 -29.89 -8.53
N ASP A 659 -11.08 -30.05 -7.32
CA ASP A 659 -10.35 -29.00 -6.61
C ASP A 659 -9.00 -28.73 -7.27
N LEU A 660 -8.69 -27.45 -7.49
CA LEU A 660 -7.41 -26.96 -7.98
C LEU A 660 -6.73 -26.12 -6.89
N GLY A 661 -5.88 -26.76 -6.08
CA GLY A 661 -5.32 -26.10 -4.89
C GLY A 661 -4.14 -25.14 -5.13
N ARG A 662 -3.66 -24.90 -6.36
CA ARG A 662 -2.50 -24.02 -6.61
C ARG A 662 -2.52 -23.33 -7.97
N CYS A 663 -2.20 -22.03 -7.96
CA CYS A 663 -1.86 -21.25 -9.13
C CYS A 663 -0.78 -20.23 -8.81
N MET A 664 -0.17 -19.64 -9.84
CA MET A 664 0.86 -18.62 -9.70
C MET A 664 0.92 -17.71 -10.94
N ILE A 665 1.53 -16.54 -10.79
CA ILE A 665 1.84 -15.61 -11.87
C ILE A 665 3.32 -15.24 -11.86
N GLY A 666 3.84 -14.82 -13.02
CA GLY A 666 5.23 -14.38 -13.13
C GLY A 666 5.70 -14.22 -14.56
N ASP A 667 6.73 -13.41 -14.73
CA ASP A 667 7.48 -13.32 -15.99
C ASP A 667 8.48 -14.46 -16.08
N ILE A 668 8.09 -15.54 -16.76
CA ILE A 668 8.84 -16.79 -16.83
C ILE A 668 9.07 -17.24 -18.27
N HIS A 669 8.55 -16.49 -19.25
CA HIS A 669 8.61 -16.86 -20.66
C HIS A 669 9.03 -15.65 -21.52
N PRO A 670 10.29 -15.60 -22.01
CA PRO A 670 10.91 -14.39 -22.56
C PRO A 670 10.30 -13.88 -23.88
N ASN A 671 9.38 -14.64 -24.48
CA ASN A 671 8.71 -14.26 -25.74
C ASN A 671 7.20 -13.98 -25.56
N ALA A 672 6.71 -13.91 -24.33
CA ALA A 672 5.31 -13.62 -24.02
C ALA A 672 5.22 -12.32 -23.22
N ARG A 673 4.40 -11.39 -23.71
CA ARG A 673 4.15 -10.09 -23.08
C ARG A 673 3.24 -10.27 -21.86
N GLY A 674 3.55 -9.58 -20.76
CA GLY A 674 2.78 -9.67 -19.52
C GLY A 674 3.22 -10.84 -18.63
N LEU A 675 2.65 -10.91 -17.43
CA LEU A 675 2.92 -12.01 -16.51
C LEU A 675 2.17 -13.26 -16.99
N GLN A 676 2.86 -14.39 -17.11
CA GLN A 676 2.22 -15.68 -17.39
C GLN A 676 1.43 -16.12 -16.16
N CYS A 677 0.37 -16.87 -16.41
CA CYS A 677 -0.50 -17.44 -15.38
C CYS A 677 -0.45 -18.96 -15.49
N TRP A 678 -0.21 -19.70 -14.41
CA TRP A 678 -0.23 -21.16 -14.46
C TRP A 678 -0.96 -21.80 -13.29
N VAL A 679 -1.47 -23.00 -13.56
CA VAL A 679 -2.21 -23.82 -12.60
C VAL A 679 -1.63 -25.22 -12.64
N ASN A 680 -1.27 -25.76 -11.46
CA ASN A 680 -0.66 -27.08 -11.35
C ASN A 680 -1.53 -28.14 -12.03
N GLY A 681 -0.93 -28.91 -12.94
CA GLY A 681 -1.62 -29.97 -13.67
C GLY A 681 -2.56 -29.51 -14.79
N LYS A 682 -2.68 -28.20 -15.07
CA LYS A 682 -3.44 -27.68 -16.23
C LYS A 682 -2.54 -27.06 -17.29
N GLY A 683 -1.53 -26.28 -16.90
CA GLY A 683 -0.55 -25.69 -17.82
C GLY A 683 -0.27 -24.22 -17.53
N THR A 684 0.55 -23.63 -18.40
CA THR A 684 1.02 -22.25 -18.35
C THR A 684 0.45 -21.45 -19.51
N TYR A 685 -0.16 -20.30 -19.21
CA TYR A 685 -0.89 -19.43 -20.13
C TYR A 685 -0.25 -18.04 -20.21
N ASP A 686 -0.44 -17.35 -21.33
CA ASP A 686 -0.24 -15.90 -21.37
C ASP A 686 -1.35 -15.17 -20.59
N CYS A 687 -1.21 -13.85 -20.42
CA CYS A 687 -2.19 -13.01 -19.72
C CYS A 687 -3.53 -12.86 -20.45
N HIS A 688 -3.74 -13.56 -21.57
CA HIS A 688 -4.97 -13.59 -22.36
C HIS A 688 -5.62 -14.98 -22.43
N GLY A 689 -5.01 -15.98 -21.79
CA GLY A 689 -5.52 -17.36 -21.73
C GLY A 689 -5.07 -18.25 -22.89
N THR A 690 -4.09 -17.82 -23.70
CA THR A 690 -3.45 -18.70 -24.68
C THR A 690 -2.51 -19.65 -23.96
N LEU A 691 -2.72 -20.96 -24.11
CA LEU A 691 -1.81 -21.97 -23.57
C LEU A 691 -0.44 -21.86 -24.26
N LEU A 692 0.60 -21.60 -23.47
CA LEU A 692 2.00 -21.53 -23.92
C LEU A 692 2.67 -22.90 -23.76
N GLU A 693 2.52 -23.51 -22.59
CA GLU A 693 3.11 -24.80 -22.26
C GLU A 693 2.12 -25.69 -21.50
N ALA A 694 2.17 -27.00 -21.76
CA ALA A 694 1.32 -27.95 -21.06
C ALA A 694 1.80 -28.24 -19.62
N GLY A 695 3.08 -28.00 -19.34
CA GLY A 695 3.65 -28.08 -18.00
C GLY A 695 3.49 -26.78 -17.22
N SER A 696 3.74 -26.84 -15.91
CA SER A 696 3.77 -25.69 -15.01
C SER A 696 5.03 -25.71 -14.16
N PRO A 697 5.66 -24.55 -13.90
CA PRO A 697 6.67 -24.42 -12.85
C PRO A 697 6.10 -24.73 -11.46
N GLY A 698 6.95 -24.63 -10.42
CA GLY A 698 6.48 -24.61 -9.03
C GLY A 698 5.41 -23.54 -8.80
N SER A 699 4.53 -23.76 -7.81
CA SER A 699 3.43 -22.84 -7.47
C SER A 699 3.38 -22.57 -5.97
N ASN A 700 4.53 -22.19 -5.41
CA ASN A 700 4.69 -21.87 -3.98
C ASN A 700 4.86 -20.36 -3.76
N MET A 701 6.09 -19.84 -3.83
CA MET A 701 6.38 -18.39 -3.77
C MET A 701 7.07 -17.94 -5.05
N SER A 702 6.76 -16.73 -5.49
CA SER A 702 7.61 -16.02 -6.44
C SER A 702 8.72 -15.28 -5.72
N ILE A 703 9.86 -15.11 -6.38
CA ILE A 703 11.00 -14.33 -5.90
C ILE A 703 11.71 -13.62 -7.06
N ARG A 704 12.11 -12.37 -6.86
CA ARG A 704 12.94 -11.58 -7.78
C ARG A 704 14.41 -11.76 -7.42
N TRP A 705 15.04 -12.76 -8.02
CA TRP A 705 16.39 -13.20 -7.66
C TRP A 705 17.43 -12.90 -8.76
N ALA A 706 17.06 -13.19 -10.00
CA ALA A 706 17.90 -12.98 -11.17
C ALA A 706 18.15 -11.49 -11.43
N SER A 707 19.23 -11.22 -12.14
CA SER A 707 19.65 -9.86 -12.48
C SER A 707 18.83 -9.16 -13.58
N ASP A 708 17.86 -9.84 -14.20
CA ASP A 708 17.17 -9.42 -15.43
C ASP A 708 15.66 -9.13 -15.26
N LEU A 709 15.20 -8.96 -14.01
CA LEU A 709 13.80 -8.64 -13.62
C LEU A 709 12.77 -9.75 -13.93
N THR A 710 13.21 -10.91 -14.42
CA THR A 710 12.33 -12.09 -14.56
C THR A 710 11.90 -12.62 -13.19
N THR A 711 10.91 -13.49 -13.19
CA THR A 711 10.36 -14.10 -11.98
C THR A 711 10.96 -15.50 -11.77
N GLN A 712 11.54 -15.73 -10.59
CA GLN A 712 11.93 -17.05 -10.12
C GLN A 712 10.90 -17.58 -9.13
N ILE A 713 10.95 -18.89 -8.89
CA ILE A 713 10.02 -19.60 -8.01
C ILE A 713 10.80 -20.40 -6.97
N THR A 714 10.23 -20.47 -5.76
CA THR A 714 10.74 -21.36 -4.71
C THR A 714 10.15 -22.76 -4.81
N ASP A 715 11.00 -23.77 -4.66
CA ASP A 715 10.70 -25.21 -4.72
C ASP A 715 10.24 -25.72 -6.11
N GLY A 716 10.22 -27.04 -6.27
CA GLY A 716 9.93 -27.73 -7.54
C GLY A 716 8.47 -28.12 -7.75
N GLU A 717 8.17 -28.62 -8.96
CA GLU A 717 6.84 -29.14 -9.35
C GLU A 717 6.38 -30.32 -8.47
N ASP A 718 7.32 -31.18 -7.99
CA ASP A 718 7.05 -32.33 -7.12
C ASP A 718 7.26 -32.02 -5.62
N TYR A 719 6.56 -30.99 -5.12
CA TYR A 719 6.58 -30.61 -3.71
C TYR A 719 5.94 -31.65 -2.76
N LEU A 720 5.27 -32.68 -3.31
CA LEU A 720 4.62 -33.74 -2.52
C LEU A 720 5.57 -34.87 -2.12
N HIS A 721 6.69 -35.03 -2.84
CA HIS A 721 7.61 -36.15 -2.64
C HIS A 721 9.05 -35.73 -2.35
N GLU A 722 9.41 -34.47 -2.57
CA GLU A 722 10.72 -33.93 -2.24
C GLU A 722 10.77 -33.28 -0.84
N THR A 723 11.94 -33.30 -0.21
CA THR A 723 12.17 -32.49 1.00
C THR A 723 12.46 -31.07 0.56
N ALA A 724 11.50 -30.16 0.76
CA ALA A 724 11.63 -28.77 0.36
C ALA A 724 12.66 -28.02 1.24
N THR A 725 13.71 -27.52 0.60
CA THR A 725 14.81 -26.80 1.24
C THR A 725 14.82 -25.30 0.91
N GLY A 726 13.90 -24.83 0.05
CA GLY A 726 13.85 -23.44 -0.43
C GLY A 726 14.69 -23.22 -1.68
N VAL A 727 14.66 -24.16 -2.64
CA VAL A 727 15.38 -24.04 -3.92
C VAL A 727 14.84 -22.84 -4.70
N ILE A 728 15.70 -22.04 -5.32
CA ILE A 728 15.30 -20.98 -6.27
C ILE A 728 15.59 -21.46 -7.69
N SER A 729 14.57 -21.47 -8.53
CA SER A 729 14.71 -21.85 -9.93
C SER A 729 13.66 -21.22 -10.83
N ASP A 730 13.91 -21.25 -12.14
CA ASP A 730 12.91 -20.97 -13.16
C ASP A 730 13.18 -21.77 -14.45
N MET A 731 12.40 -21.49 -15.50
CA MET A 731 12.52 -22.13 -16.80
C MET A 731 13.60 -21.51 -17.71
N ILE A 732 14.13 -20.33 -17.35
CA ILE A 732 15.05 -19.53 -18.17
C ILE A 732 16.51 -19.83 -17.80
N HIS A 733 16.79 -19.78 -16.51
CA HIS A 733 18.09 -19.91 -15.85
C HIS A 733 18.30 -21.31 -15.28
N GLY A 734 17.22 -22.04 -14.96
CA GLY A 734 17.29 -23.31 -14.24
C GLY A 734 17.46 -23.09 -12.73
N GLU A 735 18.15 -24.01 -12.06
CA GLU A 735 18.43 -23.89 -10.61
C GLU A 735 19.51 -22.84 -10.34
N MET A 736 19.16 -21.81 -9.56
CA MET A 736 20.05 -20.70 -9.21
C MET A 736 20.57 -20.81 -7.77
N LEU A 737 19.76 -21.36 -6.87
CA LEU A 737 20.13 -21.60 -5.48
C LEU A 737 19.55 -22.93 -5.00
N ARG A 738 20.39 -23.75 -4.36
CA ARG A 738 19.95 -24.90 -3.56
C ARG A 738 20.51 -24.76 -2.14
N PRO A 739 19.67 -24.32 -1.19
CA PRO A 739 20.10 -24.18 0.19
C PRO A 739 20.51 -25.53 0.82
N GLU A 740 21.54 -25.51 1.66
CA GLU A 740 22.02 -26.67 2.40
C GLU A 740 21.70 -26.53 3.89
N ASN A 741 21.27 -27.62 4.54
CA ASN A 741 20.93 -27.66 5.97
C ASN A 741 19.81 -26.69 6.40
N THR A 742 18.93 -26.34 5.48
CA THR A 742 17.71 -25.57 5.70
C THR A 742 16.48 -26.41 5.38
N LEU A 743 15.32 -25.96 5.85
CA LEU A 743 14.03 -26.54 5.53
C LEU A 743 12.99 -25.44 5.32
N THR A 744 11.99 -25.71 4.49
CA THR A 744 10.77 -24.90 4.47
C THR A 744 9.76 -25.38 5.53
N ASN A 745 8.61 -24.71 5.60
CA ASN A 745 7.63 -24.80 6.66
C ASN A 745 6.28 -25.34 6.15
N ASN A 746 5.36 -25.60 7.09
CA ASN A 746 3.94 -25.86 6.82
C ASN A 746 3.69 -27.11 5.94
N GLY A 747 4.53 -28.14 6.11
CA GLY A 747 4.38 -29.42 5.43
C GLY A 747 4.44 -29.30 3.90
N THR A 748 3.39 -29.76 3.21
CA THR A 748 3.31 -29.68 1.75
C THR A 748 3.02 -28.28 1.22
N LYS A 749 2.73 -27.29 2.09
CA LYS A 749 2.68 -25.89 1.64
C LYS A 749 4.08 -25.41 1.25
N GLY A 750 5.11 -25.85 1.97
CA GLY A 750 6.51 -25.69 1.61
C GLY A 750 7.01 -24.26 1.78
N ASN A 751 6.39 -23.44 2.62
CA ASN A 751 6.68 -22.01 2.65
C ASN A 751 8.10 -21.72 3.19
N PRO A 752 8.87 -20.82 2.57
CA PRO A 752 9.97 -20.15 3.28
C PRO A 752 9.45 -19.47 4.56
N CYS A 753 10.34 -19.10 5.47
CA CYS A 753 9.93 -18.28 6.61
C CYS A 753 9.43 -16.90 6.15
N LEU A 754 10.13 -16.32 5.17
CA LEU A 754 9.76 -15.07 4.51
C LEU A 754 10.49 -14.97 3.16
N VAL A 755 9.87 -14.33 2.18
CA VAL A 755 10.51 -13.79 0.97
C VAL A 755 10.24 -12.29 0.94
N ALA A 756 11.30 -11.47 0.95
CA ALA A 756 11.19 -10.01 0.85
C ALA A 756 12.54 -9.32 0.56
N ASP A 757 12.53 -8.15 -0.10
CA ASP A 757 13.62 -7.14 -0.08
C ASP A 757 13.78 -6.59 1.34
N ILE A 758 14.67 -7.18 2.14
CA ILE A 758 14.90 -6.77 3.53
C ILE A 758 16.20 -5.97 3.70
N PHE A 759 17.03 -5.92 2.67
CA PHE A 759 18.21 -5.06 2.54
C PHE A 759 18.77 -5.20 1.11
N GLY A 760 19.92 -4.61 0.82
CA GLY A 760 20.51 -4.70 -0.51
C GLY A 760 19.73 -3.85 -1.51
N ASP A 761 19.74 -4.27 -2.78
CA ASP A 761 19.00 -3.57 -3.83
C ASP A 761 17.55 -4.07 -3.90
N PHE A 762 16.84 -3.82 -5.00
CA PHE A 762 15.42 -4.15 -5.12
C PHE A 762 15.10 -5.66 -5.16
N ARG A 763 16.11 -6.53 -5.26
CA ARG A 763 15.90 -7.98 -5.32
C ARG A 763 15.54 -8.52 -3.94
N GLU A 764 14.82 -9.62 -3.94
CA GLU A 764 14.26 -10.19 -2.73
C GLU A 764 15.22 -11.20 -2.10
N GLU A 765 15.37 -11.15 -0.78
CA GLU A 765 16.00 -12.19 0.00
C GLU A 765 15.03 -13.35 0.26
N ILE A 766 15.59 -14.55 0.46
CA ILE A 766 14.86 -15.70 1.01
C ILE A 766 15.36 -16.01 2.42
N LEU A 767 14.41 -16.12 3.36
CA LEU A 767 14.65 -16.47 4.75
C LEU A 767 14.16 -17.89 5.02
N LEU A 768 15.06 -18.74 5.51
CA LEU A 768 14.80 -20.15 5.77
C LEU A 768 15.28 -20.53 7.16
N ARG A 769 14.53 -21.36 7.88
CA ARG A 769 15.07 -21.95 9.10
C ARG A 769 16.15 -22.97 8.74
N THR A 770 17.19 -23.01 9.56
CA THR A 770 18.07 -24.18 9.63
C THR A 770 17.27 -25.43 10.02
N SER A 771 17.74 -26.61 9.62
CA SER A 771 17.00 -27.86 9.82
C SER A 771 16.69 -28.17 11.29
N ASP A 772 17.53 -27.69 12.22
CA ASP A 772 17.36 -27.81 13.66
C ASP A 772 16.71 -26.59 14.33
N SER A 773 16.42 -25.55 13.54
CA SER A 773 15.88 -24.25 13.97
C SER A 773 16.77 -23.56 15.02
N SER A 774 18.09 -23.65 14.88
CA SER A 774 19.05 -22.88 15.68
C SER A 774 19.33 -21.48 15.12
N ALA A 775 19.04 -21.27 13.83
CA ALA A 775 19.16 -19.99 13.15
C ALA A 775 18.13 -19.82 12.01
N ILE A 776 17.85 -18.56 11.65
CA ILE A 776 17.24 -18.18 10.37
C ILE A 776 18.37 -17.82 9.41
N ARG A 777 18.44 -18.52 8.28
CA ARG A 777 19.40 -18.29 7.21
C ARG A 777 18.80 -17.38 6.15
N ILE A 778 19.52 -16.32 5.82
CA ILE A 778 19.17 -15.34 4.79
C ILE A 778 20.12 -15.51 3.61
N TYR A 779 19.55 -15.68 2.42
CA TYR A 779 20.29 -15.64 1.17
C TYR A 779 19.90 -14.39 0.38
N SER A 780 20.91 -13.75 -0.23
CA SER A 780 20.74 -12.62 -1.16
C SER A 780 21.47 -12.90 -2.47
N SER A 781 20.97 -12.35 -3.57
CA SER A 781 21.54 -12.55 -4.90
C SER A 781 22.87 -11.80 -5.04
N THR A 782 23.89 -12.48 -5.59
CA THR A 782 25.22 -11.88 -5.85
C THR A 782 25.49 -11.61 -7.33
N GLU A 783 24.46 -11.75 -8.17
CA GLU A 783 24.55 -11.35 -9.57
C GLU A 783 24.59 -9.82 -9.69
N LEU A 784 25.39 -9.28 -10.60
CA LEU A 784 25.31 -7.86 -10.93
C LEU A 784 24.09 -7.61 -11.81
N THR A 785 23.21 -6.71 -11.39
CA THR A 785 22.17 -6.16 -12.25
C THR A 785 22.53 -4.76 -12.73
N GLU A 786 22.23 -4.48 -14.00
CA GLU A 786 22.34 -3.13 -14.59
C GLU A 786 21.08 -2.28 -14.34
N HIS A 787 20.09 -2.87 -13.65
CA HIS A 787 18.83 -2.21 -13.33
C HIS A 787 18.91 -1.39 -12.04
N LYS A 788 18.16 -0.29 -12.03
CA LYS A 788 18.06 0.62 -10.90
C LYS A 788 16.58 0.83 -10.56
N LEU A 789 16.18 0.40 -9.38
CA LEU A 789 14.83 0.51 -8.85
C LEU A 789 14.93 0.84 -7.36
N PHE A 790 13.93 1.52 -6.82
CA PHE A 790 13.87 1.76 -5.37
C PHE A 790 13.56 0.46 -4.62
N THR A 791 13.88 0.40 -3.32
CA THR A 791 13.56 -0.77 -2.48
C THR A 791 12.06 -1.07 -2.53
N LEU A 792 11.68 -2.33 -2.74
CA LEU A 792 10.27 -2.73 -2.85
C LEU A 792 9.49 -2.47 -1.57
N MET A 793 10.17 -2.33 -0.43
CA MET A 793 9.54 -1.94 0.84
C MET A 793 9.01 -0.50 0.85
N HIS A 794 9.37 0.33 -0.14
CA HIS A 794 8.75 1.64 -0.37
C HIS A 794 7.60 1.61 -1.40
N ASP A 795 7.25 0.44 -1.96
CA ASP A 795 5.99 0.22 -2.66
C ASP A 795 4.97 -0.34 -1.65
N VAL A 796 3.98 0.47 -1.26
CA VAL A 796 3.12 0.08 -0.13
C VAL A 796 2.22 -1.13 -0.42
N GLN A 797 1.92 -1.46 -1.68
CA GLN A 797 1.18 -2.69 -1.99
C GLN A 797 2.05 -3.91 -1.69
N TYR A 798 3.30 -3.88 -2.15
CA TYR A 798 4.28 -4.91 -1.85
C TYR A 798 4.56 -5.00 -0.33
N ARG A 799 4.76 -3.87 0.34
CA ARG A 799 5.02 -3.81 1.80
C ARG A 799 3.86 -4.33 2.63
N CYS A 800 2.61 -4.04 2.24
CA CYS A 800 1.43 -4.69 2.82
C CYS A 800 1.45 -6.21 2.56
N GLY A 801 1.82 -6.61 1.34
CA GLY A 801 2.12 -8.01 0.96
C GLY A 801 3.02 -8.74 1.94
N VAL A 802 4.16 -8.15 2.27
CA VAL A 802 5.11 -8.67 3.25
C VAL A 802 4.46 -8.80 4.64
N ALA A 803 3.65 -7.82 5.05
CA ALA A 803 3.00 -7.83 6.36
C ALA A 803 2.00 -8.99 6.53
N TRP A 804 1.21 -9.32 5.49
CA TRP A 804 0.22 -10.39 5.55
C TRP A 804 0.73 -11.74 5.05
N GLN A 805 1.99 -11.85 4.58
CA GLN A 805 2.56 -13.09 4.05
C GLN A 805 2.45 -14.28 5.02
N ASN A 806 2.48 -14.05 6.34
CA ASN A 806 2.33 -15.09 7.36
C ASN A 806 0.90 -15.66 7.51
N ASN A 807 -0.08 -15.11 6.79
CA ASN A 807 -1.45 -15.57 6.89
C ASN A 807 -1.61 -17.00 6.39
N CYS A 808 -2.23 -17.85 7.20
CA CYS A 808 -2.82 -19.14 6.81
C CYS A 808 -1.98 -19.92 5.77
N TYR A 809 -2.33 -19.78 4.48
CA TYR A 809 -1.52 -20.30 3.37
C TYR A 809 -0.83 -19.14 2.67
N ASN A 810 0.43 -18.92 3.06
CA ASN A 810 1.26 -17.79 2.67
C ASN A 810 1.25 -17.60 1.14
N GLN A 811 1.02 -16.37 0.67
CA GLN A 811 1.09 -15.98 -0.75
C GLN A 811 2.16 -14.91 -0.95
N PRO A 812 2.77 -14.80 -2.14
CA PRO A 812 3.73 -13.74 -2.44
C PRO A 812 3.07 -12.34 -2.50
N GLY A 813 3.85 -11.31 -2.17
CA GLY A 813 3.47 -9.91 -2.36
C GLY A 813 3.79 -9.42 -3.77
N TYR A 814 3.07 -8.40 -4.24
CA TYR A 814 3.25 -7.82 -5.59
C TYR A 814 3.27 -6.29 -5.53
N THR A 815 3.99 -5.68 -6.46
CA THR A 815 4.09 -4.22 -6.62
C THR A 815 2.83 -3.60 -7.21
N LYS A 816 2.64 -2.29 -6.99
CA LYS A 816 1.58 -1.49 -7.65
C LYS A 816 1.73 -1.39 -9.17
N PHE A 817 2.95 -1.57 -9.66
CA PHE A 817 3.32 -1.46 -11.07
C PHE A 817 3.68 -2.83 -11.64
N TYR A 818 3.56 -2.96 -12.97
CA TYR A 818 4.04 -4.12 -13.71
C TYR A 818 5.55 -4.35 -13.51
N TYR A 819 5.89 -5.45 -12.83
CA TYR A 819 7.27 -5.87 -12.58
C TYR A 819 7.60 -7.10 -13.42
N ALA A 820 8.38 -6.90 -14.49
CA ALA A 820 8.88 -7.94 -15.38
C ALA A 820 10.09 -7.46 -16.20
N SER A 821 10.76 -8.37 -16.91
CA SER A 821 11.90 -8.09 -17.79
C SER A 821 11.61 -7.13 -18.95
N ASP A 822 10.35 -7.03 -19.37
CA ASP A 822 9.89 -6.15 -20.46
C ASP A 822 9.12 -4.91 -19.97
N MET A 823 9.24 -4.55 -18.68
CA MET A 823 8.56 -3.39 -18.13
C MET A 823 9.09 -2.06 -18.69
N ASP A 824 8.19 -1.08 -18.81
CA ASP A 824 8.55 0.31 -19.08
C ASP A 824 8.70 1.07 -17.76
N PHE A 825 9.94 1.39 -17.37
CA PHE A 825 10.22 2.12 -16.12
C PHE A 825 9.49 3.47 -15.99
N ARG A 826 8.99 4.04 -17.09
CA ARG A 826 8.15 5.25 -17.08
C ARG A 826 6.77 5.02 -16.46
N GLN A 827 6.33 3.76 -16.29
CA GLN A 827 5.06 3.40 -15.66
C GLN A 827 5.21 3.06 -14.18
N VAL A 828 6.44 2.95 -13.66
CA VAL A 828 6.69 2.64 -12.24
C VAL A 828 6.19 3.78 -11.35
N LEU A 829 6.48 5.03 -11.75
CA LEU A 829 6.03 6.26 -11.08
C LEU A 829 5.38 7.19 -12.12
N PRO A 830 4.13 6.89 -12.55
CA PRO A 830 3.49 7.58 -13.67
C PRO A 830 3.22 9.07 -13.41
N GLU A 831 3.16 9.50 -12.14
CA GLU A 831 3.06 10.91 -11.75
C GLU A 831 4.21 11.76 -12.31
N MET A 832 5.39 11.15 -12.55
CA MET A 832 6.54 11.85 -13.14
C MET A 832 6.32 12.27 -14.59
N LYS A 833 5.37 11.67 -15.33
CA LYS A 833 5.10 12.02 -16.73
C LYS A 833 4.44 13.38 -16.88
N ARG A 834 3.66 13.82 -15.88
CA ARG A 834 2.94 15.09 -15.91
C ARG A 834 2.99 15.82 -14.56
N LYS A 835 4.23 16.07 -14.10
CA LYS A 835 4.51 16.91 -12.93
C LYS A 835 3.87 18.31 -13.09
N PRO A 836 3.21 18.86 -12.05
CA PRO A 836 2.85 20.28 -12.04
C PRO A 836 4.11 21.16 -12.01
N VAL A 837 4.07 22.25 -12.79
CA VAL A 837 5.16 23.24 -12.84
C VAL A 837 4.75 24.51 -12.10
N LEU A 838 5.58 24.96 -11.17
CA LEU A 838 5.46 26.22 -10.45
C LEU A 838 6.38 27.25 -11.10
N TYR A 839 5.84 28.06 -12.01
CA TYR A 839 6.57 29.16 -12.63
C TYR A 839 6.63 30.34 -11.67
N LEU A 840 7.83 30.83 -11.36
CA LEU A 840 8.04 31.97 -10.48
C LEU A 840 8.40 33.23 -11.26
N ALA A 841 7.45 34.17 -11.35
CA ALA A 841 7.69 35.52 -11.83
C ALA A 841 8.00 36.44 -10.65
N GLY A 842 9.25 36.90 -10.55
CA GLY A 842 9.71 37.69 -9.42
C GLY A 842 10.89 38.61 -9.69
N ASP A 843 11.35 39.26 -8.63
CA ASP A 843 12.47 40.20 -8.63
C ASP A 843 13.76 39.62 -8.00
N SER A 844 14.67 40.49 -7.58
CA SER A 844 15.96 40.10 -7.01
C SER A 844 15.85 39.31 -5.71
N THR A 845 14.74 39.41 -4.99
CA THR A 845 14.55 38.67 -3.74
C THR A 845 14.15 37.22 -3.97
N ALA A 846 13.68 36.88 -5.17
CA ALA A 846 13.24 35.55 -5.58
C ALA A 846 14.21 34.83 -6.53
N GLN A 847 15.11 35.55 -7.22
CA GLN A 847 16.03 35.02 -8.23
C GLN A 847 16.95 33.90 -7.73
N SER A 848 17.25 32.92 -8.58
CA SER A 848 18.41 32.02 -8.46
C SER A 848 19.72 32.77 -8.74
N TYR A 849 20.74 32.65 -7.90
CA TYR A 849 22.02 33.35 -8.09
C TYR A 849 23.16 32.39 -8.42
N HIS A 850 24.09 32.84 -9.27
CA HIS A 850 25.29 32.06 -9.56
C HIS A 850 26.27 32.11 -8.39
N GLU A 851 27.19 31.14 -8.33
CA GLU A 851 28.19 31.02 -7.26
C GLU A 851 29.04 32.29 -7.08
N SER A 852 29.32 33.03 -8.16
CA SER A 852 30.06 34.29 -8.11
C SER A 852 29.33 35.44 -7.41
N GLU A 853 28.02 35.32 -7.20
CA GLU A 853 27.15 36.35 -6.61
C GLU A 853 26.84 36.06 -5.13
N ARG A 854 27.31 34.93 -4.60
CA ARG A 854 27.17 34.56 -3.20
C ARG A 854 27.82 35.61 -2.28
N PRO A 855 27.27 35.83 -1.08
CA PRO A 855 26.21 35.06 -0.42
C PRO A 855 24.78 35.50 -0.77
N GLN A 856 24.57 36.36 -1.78
CA GLN A 856 23.21 36.74 -2.18
C GLN A 856 22.45 35.52 -2.71
N THR A 857 21.25 35.29 -2.19
CA THR A 857 20.42 34.12 -2.52
C THR A 857 18.96 34.54 -2.52
N GLY A 858 18.19 34.15 -3.53
CA GLY A 858 16.74 34.42 -3.55
C GLY A 858 15.95 33.30 -2.88
N TRP A 859 14.80 33.62 -2.31
CA TRP A 859 13.93 32.60 -1.69
C TRP A 859 13.39 31.61 -2.72
N GLY A 860 13.24 32.00 -4.00
CA GLY A 860 12.77 31.13 -5.06
C GLY A 860 13.72 29.97 -5.38
N GLU A 861 15.04 30.19 -5.21
CA GLU A 861 16.08 29.15 -5.34
C GLU A 861 15.92 28.03 -4.32
N LYS A 862 15.43 28.35 -3.11
CA LYS A 862 15.25 27.41 -1.99
C LYS A 862 13.82 26.88 -1.88
N LEU A 863 12.95 27.21 -2.85
CA LEU A 863 11.54 26.87 -2.76
C LEU A 863 11.30 25.37 -2.92
N VAL A 864 12.04 24.69 -3.81
CA VAL A 864 11.91 23.24 -4.01
C VAL A 864 12.22 22.47 -2.72
N ASP A 865 13.31 22.84 -2.04
CA ASP A 865 13.74 22.26 -0.75
C ASP A 865 12.64 22.45 0.32
N ALA A 866 11.96 23.60 0.32
CA ALA A 866 10.90 23.85 1.28
C ALA A 866 9.59 23.11 0.96
N LEU A 867 9.31 22.87 -0.33
CA LEU A 867 8.13 22.14 -0.78
C LEU A 867 8.28 20.64 -0.55
N GLU A 868 9.44 20.07 -0.88
CA GLU A 868 9.67 18.63 -0.92
C GLU A 868 11.01 18.28 -0.23
N ALA A 869 11.17 18.70 1.04
CA ALA A 869 12.43 18.63 1.79
C ALA A 869 13.09 17.25 1.88
N GLU A 870 12.29 16.19 1.84
CA GLU A 870 12.77 14.81 1.90
C GLU A 870 13.20 14.27 0.53
N ASN A 871 12.81 14.93 -0.57
CA ASN A 871 13.08 14.45 -1.92
C ASN A 871 14.35 15.07 -2.51
N CYS A 872 15.08 14.23 -3.23
CA CYS A 872 16.15 14.67 -4.11
C CYS A 872 15.57 15.43 -5.30
N TRP A 873 16.37 16.34 -5.85
CA TRP A 873 15.99 17.13 -7.01
C TRP A 873 17.19 17.41 -7.92
N LYS A 874 16.87 17.60 -9.20
CA LYS A 874 17.81 17.97 -10.26
C LYS A 874 17.75 19.46 -10.55
N GLU A 875 18.93 20.08 -10.64
CA GLU A 875 19.09 21.45 -11.12
C GLU A 875 19.38 21.47 -12.63
N ALA A 876 18.65 22.28 -13.40
CA ALA A 876 18.96 22.47 -14.82
C ALA A 876 18.48 23.84 -15.33
N HIS A 877 19.12 24.34 -16.38
CA HIS A 877 18.57 25.43 -17.19
C HIS A 877 17.61 24.84 -18.22
N ARG A 878 16.45 25.47 -18.44
CA ARG A 878 15.52 24.99 -19.47
C ARG A 878 16.09 25.33 -20.86
N ASP A 879 16.34 24.30 -21.67
CA ASP A 879 16.93 24.45 -23.02
C ASP A 879 16.17 25.43 -23.94
N SER A 880 14.85 25.57 -23.74
CA SER A 880 14.00 26.48 -24.52
C SER A 880 14.00 27.92 -24.01
N SER A 881 14.55 28.19 -22.83
CA SER A 881 14.57 29.53 -22.23
C SER A 881 15.67 30.39 -22.86
N PRO A 882 15.35 31.62 -23.32
CA PRO A 882 16.38 32.54 -23.81
C PRO A 882 17.08 33.31 -22.67
N PHE A 883 16.70 33.09 -21.40
CA PHE A 883 17.14 33.88 -20.26
C PHE A 883 18.06 33.08 -19.35
N SER A 884 19.35 33.38 -19.36
CA SER A 884 20.38 32.64 -18.61
C SER A 884 20.23 32.62 -17.08
N GLN A 885 19.31 33.42 -16.51
CA GLN A 885 19.02 33.42 -15.06
C GLN A 885 17.87 32.50 -14.68
N GLU A 886 17.14 31.97 -15.66
CA GLU A 886 16.13 30.95 -15.40
C GLU A 886 16.85 29.67 -14.95
N MET A 887 16.33 29.07 -13.87
CA MET A 887 16.79 27.79 -13.36
C MET A 887 15.56 26.97 -12.95
N SER A 888 15.56 25.71 -13.37
CA SER A 888 14.54 24.72 -13.07
C SER A 888 15.06 23.76 -12.00
N TYR A 889 14.20 23.50 -11.02
CA TYR A 889 14.44 22.58 -9.91
C TYR A 889 13.38 21.48 -9.93
N GLU A 890 13.77 20.24 -10.19
CA GLU A 890 12.84 19.15 -10.48
C GLU A 890 12.99 18.00 -9.47
N THR A 891 11.93 17.69 -8.72
CA THR A 891 11.81 16.49 -7.89
C THR A 891 11.04 15.40 -8.67
N ARG A 892 10.80 14.24 -8.06
CA ARG A 892 9.86 13.25 -8.61
C ARG A 892 8.44 13.81 -8.80
N HIS A 893 8.00 14.73 -7.94
CA HIS A 893 6.62 15.21 -7.95
C HIS A 893 6.41 16.52 -8.69
N ILE A 894 7.33 17.49 -8.55
CA ILE A 894 7.09 18.88 -8.96
C ILE A 894 8.30 19.48 -9.68
N ILE A 895 8.04 20.51 -10.48
CA ILE A 895 9.08 21.37 -11.05
C ILE A 895 8.87 22.79 -10.54
N VAL A 896 9.91 23.43 -10.01
CA VAL A 896 9.95 24.88 -9.76
C VAL A 896 10.79 25.52 -10.86
N ASP A 897 10.15 26.22 -11.81
CA ASP A 897 10.82 26.99 -12.86
C ASP A 897 10.98 28.44 -12.38
N ASN A 898 12.17 28.77 -11.88
CA ASN A 898 12.47 30.08 -11.32
C ASN A 898 12.88 31.07 -12.41
N CYS A 899 11.89 31.74 -12.98
CA CYS A 899 12.05 32.78 -14.00
C CYS A 899 12.36 34.19 -13.42
N ALA A 900 12.47 34.34 -12.10
CA ALA A 900 12.66 35.64 -11.46
C ALA A 900 13.96 36.33 -11.92
N MET A 901 13.98 37.67 -11.87
CA MET A 901 15.15 38.43 -12.34
C MET A 901 15.39 39.70 -11.54
N ALA A 902 16.64 39.89 -11.12
CA ALA A 902 17.06 41.03 -10.33
C ALA A 902 16.77 42.36 -11.02
N GLY A 903 16.26 43.30 -10.23
CA GLY A 903 15.98 44.68 -10.65
C GLY A 903 14.73 44.86 -11.52
N ARG A 904 13.94 43.82 -11.77
CA ARG A 904 12.70 43.90 -12.56
C ARG A 904 11.50 44.23 -11.68
N SER A 905 10.57 44.93 -12.29
CA SER A 905 9.22 45.23 -11.79
C SER A 905 8.20 44.44 -12.59
N SER A 906 6.94 44.46 -12.14
CA SER A 906 5.83 43.81 -12.85
C SER A 906 5.73 44.24 -14.33
N ARG A 907 6.11 45.49 -14.65
CA ARG A 907 6.14 46.01 -16.03
C ARG A 907 7.39 45.58 -16.80
N SER A 908 8.59 45.84 -16.26
CA SER A 908 9.84 45.59 -17.00
C SER A 908 10.10 44.11 -17.27
N PHE A 909 9.66 43.21 -16.37
CA PHE A 909 9.70 41.76 -16.59
C PHE A 909 8.92 41.35 -17.85
N ARG A 910 7.76 41.97 -18.07
CA ARG A 910 6.92 41.78 -19.26
C ARG A 910 7.55 42.39 -20.52
N GLU A 911 8.06 43.61 -20.43
CA GLU A 911 8.70 44.31 -21.57
C GLU A 911 9.92 43.57 -22.11
N GLU A 912 10.61 42.80 -21.26
CA GLU A 912 11.73 41.93 -21.63
C GLU A 912 11.30 40.59 -22.26
N GLY A 913 10.01 40.26 -22.27
CA GLY A 913 9.50 39.01 -22.83
C GLY A 913 9.51 37.80 -21.89
N ARG A 914 9.87 37.96 -20.61
CA ARG A 914 9.94 36.83 -19.64
C ARG A 914 8.59 36.21 -19.34
N LEU A 915 7.53 37.02 -19.25
CA LEU A 915 6.16 36.48 -19.11
C LEU A 915 5.72 35.71 -20.36
N GLU A 916 6.19 36.11 -21.54
CA GLU A 916 5.88 35.40 -22.79
C GLU A 916 6.62 34.05 -22.85
N ASP A 917 7.87 34.00 -22.37
CA ASP A 917 8.61 32.75 -22.23
C ASP A 917 7.89 31.77 -21.28
N ILE A 918 7.46 32.22 -20.09
CA ILE A 918 6.59 31.43 -19.19
C ILE A 918 5.33 30.95 -19.93
N LYS A 919 4.62 31.88 -20.60
CA LYS A 919 3.39 31.56 -21.35
C LYS A 919 3.62 30.45 -22.37
N ASN A 920 4.75 30.43 -23.05
CA ASN A 920 5.03 29.49 -24.12
C ASN A 920 5.21 28.05 -23.61
N GLN A 921 5.64 27.86 -22.36
CA GLN A 921 5.82 26.53 -21.75
C GLN A 921 4.63 26.08 -20.90
N MET A 922 3.91 27.02 -20.31
CA MET A 922 2.82 26.76 -19.38
C MET A 922 1.68 25.95 -20.01
N LYS A 923 1.25 24.92 -19.26
CA LYS A 923 0.18 23.98 -19.59
C LYS A 923 -0.96 24.08 -18.57
N SER A 924 -2.10 23.48 -18.92
CA SER A 924 -3.27 23.37 -18.04
C SER A 924 -2.90 22.64 -16.75
N GLY A 925 -3.26 23.22 -15.59
CA GLY A 925 -2.94 22.67 -14.27
C GLY A 925 -1.61 23.16 -13.66
N ASP A 926 -0.78 23.90 -14.39
CA ASP A 926 0.44 24.51 -13.83
C ASP A 926 0.11 25.70 -12.91
N TYR A 927 1.10 26.23 -12.19
CA TYR A 927 0.96 27.36 -11.28
C TYR A 927 1.83 28.54 -11.71
N LEU A 928 1.30 29.76 -11.56
CA LEU A 928 2.06 31.01 -11.78
C LEU A 928 2.14 31.80 -10.48
N LEU A 929 3.30 31.75 -9.82
CA LEU A 929 3.63 32.51 -8.62
C LEU A 929 4.09 33.91 -9.04
N ILE A 930 3.40 34.95 -8.60
CA ILE A 930 3.63 36.34 -9.05
C ILE A 930 4.02 37.19 -7.85
N GLN A 931 5.31 37.52 -7.73
CA GLN A 931 5.84 38.34 -6.64
C GLN A 931 6.48 39.63 -7.17
N PHE A 932 5.87 40.77 -6.86
CA PHE A 932 6.40 42.10 -7.22
C PHE A 932 6.06 43.14 -6.16
N GLY A 933 6.74 44.29 -6.19
CA GLY A 933 6.48 45.40 -5.28
C GLY A 933 7.67 46.32 -5.03
N HIS A 934 8.88 45.76 -4.81
CA HIS A 934 10.06 46.58 -4.49
C HIS A 934 10.44 47.53 -5.62
N ASN A 935 10.65 46.98 -6.83
CA ASN A 935 11.07 47.76 -7.99
C ASN A 935 9.92 48.59 -8.57
N ASP A 936 8.68 48.12 -8.42
CA ASP A 936 7.46 48.85 -8.77
C ASP A 936 7.32 50.13 -7.95
N ALA A 937 7.68 50.11 -6.66
CA ALA A 937 7.64 51.26 -5.76
C ALA A 937 8.82 52.25 -5.92
N ALA A 938 9.84 51.92 -6.72
CA ALA A 938 11.06 52.72 -6.90
C ALA A 938 10.86 53.91 -7.85
N ALA A 939 10.16 54.96 -7.39
CA ALA A 939 9.78 56.13 -8.20
C ALA A 939 10.96 56.90 -8.84
N GLU A 940 12.16 56.77 -8.29
CA GLU A 940 13.37 57.42 -8.81
C GLU A 940 13.95 56.70 -10.05
N LYS A 941 13.51 55.46 -10.32
CA LYS A 941 13.97 54.61 -11.43
C LYS A 941 12.84 54.38 -12.44
N LYS A 942 12.67 55.35 -13.35
CA LYS A 942 11.53 55.42 -14.28
C LYS A 942 11.36 54.19 -15.17
N GLU A 943 12.47 53.56 -15.54
CA GLU A 943 12.53 52.36 -16.37
C GLU A 943 11.80 51.16 -15.74
N ARG A 944 11.73 51.10 -14.41
CA ARG A 944 11.06 50.02 -13.67
C ARG A 944 9.89 50.46 -12.80
N TYR A 945 9.74 51.74 -12.49
CA TYR A 945 8.65 52.26 -11.67
C TYR A 945 7.25 51.98 -12.26
N VAL A 946 6.32 51.49 -11.43
CA VAL A 946 4.90 51.29 -11.78
C VAL A 946 4.03 52.02 -10.75
N PRO A 947 3.32 53.10 -11.13
CA PRO A 947 2.44 53.82 -10.20
C PRO A 947 1.41 52.91 -9.53
N LEU A 948 1.12 53.18 -8.25
CA LEU A 948 0.22 52.39 -7.42
C LEU A 948 -1.16 52.21 -8.06
N GLU A 949 -1.67 53.24 -8.73
CA GLU A 949 -2.97 53.25 -9.41
C GLU A 949 -3.04 52.28 -10.59
N THR A 950 -1.90 52.00 -11.23
CA THR A 950 -1.76 51.13 -12.40
C THR A 950 -1.15 49.77 -12.07
N PHE A 951 -0.72 49.55 -10.83
CA PHE A 951 -0.07 48.31 -10.41
C PHE A 951 -0.98 47.08 -10.60
N GLY A 952 -2.27 47.21 -10.25
CA GLY A 952 -3.25 46.15 -10.47
C GLY A 952 -3.47 45.82 -11.96
N GLU A 953 -3.37 46.81 -12.85
CA GLU A 953 -3.44 46.59 -14.30
C GLU A 953 -2.22 45.81 -14.82
N SER A 954 -1.03 46.12 -14.29
CA SER A 954 0.21 45.41 -14.59
C SER A 954 0.12 43.93 -14.17
N LEU A 955 -0.36 43.65 -12.95
CA LEU A 955 -0.54 42.28 -12.44
C LEU A 955 -1.63 41.50 -13.18
N MET A 956 -2.70 42.16 -13.63
CA MET A 956 -3.80 41.53 -14.37
C MET A 956 -3.31 40.81 -15.64
N GLU A 957 -2.23 41.29 -16.25
CA GLU A 957 -1.65 40.65 -17.43
C GLU A 957 -1.09 39.25 -17.13
N TYR A 958 -0.48 39.06 -15.95
CA TYR A 958 -0.01 37.74 -15.49
C TYR A 958 -1.20 36.79 -15.23
N ILE A 959 -2.25 37.30 -14.57
CA ILE A 959 -3.49 36.54 -14.32
C ILE A 959 -4.15 36.12 -15.64
N ARG A 960 -4.15 36.99 -16.65
CA ARG A 960 -4.67 36.67 -18.00
C ARG A 960 -3.86 35.55 -18.66
N VAL A 961 -2.53 35.60 -18.59
CA VAL A 961 -1.66 34.56 -19.12
C VAL A 961 -1.94 33.21 -18.46
N ALA A 962 -2.00 33.18 -17.12
CA ALA A 962 -2.31 31.95 -16.39
C ALA A 962 -3.69 31.40 -16.80
N ARG A 963 -4.74 32.24 -16.84
CA ARG A 963 -6.08 31.82 -17.26
C ARG A 963 -6.17 31.39 -18.72
N GLU A 964 -5.46 32.05 -19.63
CA GLU A 964 -5.37 31.65 -21.04
C GLU A 964 -4.79 30.23 -21.17
N LYS A 965 -3.84 29.89 -20.31
CA LYS A 965 -3.20 28.57 -20.24
C LYS A 965 -3.89 27.60 -19.28
N LYS A 966 -4.99 28.00 -18.64
CA LYS A 966 -5.70 27.23 -17.61
C LYS A 966 -4.79 26.80 -16.45
N ALA A 967 -3.81 27.64 -16.15
CA ALA A 967 -2.94 27.55 -14.98
C ALA A 967 -3.51 28.37 -13.81
N TYR A 968 -3.07 28.07 -12.59
CA TYR A 968 -3.51 28.71 -11.37
C TYR A 968 -2.61 29.90 -11.00
N PRO A 969 -3.07 31.17 -11.10
CA PRO A 969 -2.29 32.32 -10.67
C PRO A 969 -2.34 32.49 -9.15
N ILE A 970 -1.19 32.75 -8.53
CA ILE A 970 -1.06 33.04 -7.10
C ILE A 970 -0.33 34.37 -6.95
N LEU A 971 -0.98 35.33 -6.30
CA LEU A 971 -0.37 36.64 -6.01
C LEU A 971 0.37 36.59 -4.67
N ILE A 972 1.64 37.00 -4.67
CA ILE A 972 2.50 37.00 -3.48
C ILE A 972 3.01 38.43 -3.27
N SER A 973 2.72 39.04 -2.12
CA SER A 973 3.27 40.37 -1.86
C SER A 973 4.80 40.32 -1.71
N SER A 974 5.49 41.42 -2.01
CA SER A 974 6.94 41.49 -1.81
C SER A 974 7.30 41.22 -0.33
N ILE A 975 8.45 40.59 -0.10
CA ILE A 975 9.00 40.46 1.26
C ILE A 975 9.28 41.84 1.88
N CYS A 976 9.45 41.90 3.20
CA CYS A 976 9.82 43.15 3.85
C CYS A 976 11.27 43.57 3.53
N LEU A 977 11.56 44.86 3.67
CA LEU A 977 12.93 45.32 3.83
C LEU A 977 13.36 45.05 5.27
N ARG A 978 14.66 44.86 5.52
CA ARG A 978 15.16 44.59 6.88
C ARG A 978 14.71 45.69 7.85
N PRO A 979 13.97 45.40 8.93
CA PRO A 979 13.55 46.45 9.87
C PRO A 979 14.75 46.93 10.70
N CYS A 980 15.36 48.06 10.31
CA CYS A 980 16.51 48.67 11.00
C CYS A 980 16.52 50.20 10.79
N LEU A 981 17.22 50.94 11.67
CA LEU A 981 17.31 52.41 11.60
C LEU A 981 17.86 52.92 10.25
N ALA A 982 18.72 52.13 9.60
CA ALA A 982 19.27 52.47 8.28
C ALA A 982 18.20 52.54 7.17
N ASN A 983 17.05 51.91 7.36
CA ASN A 983 15.93 51.94 6.42
C ASN A 983 14.94 53.09 6.66
N GLU A 984 15.24 54.00 7.60
CA GLU A 984 14.39 55.16 7.91
C GLU A 984 14.73 56.41 7.06
N GLN A 985 15.79 56.35 6.24
CA GLN A 985 16.23 57.46 5.38
C GLN A 985 16.55 56.96 3.94
N GLY A 986 16.45 57.85 2.94
CA GLY A 986 16.80 57.53 1.55
C GLY A 986 15.69 56.86 0.72
N GLU A 987 16.08 56.21 -0.39
CA GLU A 987 15.15 55.56 -1.33
C GLU A 987 14.42 54.36 -0.70
N ASN A 988 15.13 53.52 0.08
CA ASN A 988 14.57 52.35 0.76
C ASN A 988 13.45 52.73 1.74
N ALA A 989 13.58 53.84 2.47
CA ALA A 989 12.53 54.35 3.37
C ALA A 989 11.24 54.71 2.63
N LYS A 990 11.38 55.31 1.43
CA LYS A 990 10.23 55.65 0.58
C LYS A 990 9.56 54.39 0.05
N ILE A 991 10.36 53.38 -0.35
CA ILE A 991 9.87 52.09 -0.82
C ILE A 991 9.13 51.37 0.32
N ASP A 992 9.74 51.20 1.50
CA ASP A 992 9.14 50.49 2.64
C ASP A 992 7.79 51.10 3.07
N ALA A 993 7.69 52.44 3.06
CA ALA A 993 6.46 53.16 3.36
C ALA A 993 5.33 52.90 2.34
N LEU A 994 5.69 52.52 1.10
CA LEU A 994 4.75 52.22 0.03
C LEU A 994 4.39 50.73 -0.06
N LEU A 995 5.27 49.80 0.32
CA LEU A 995 5.01 48.35 0.20
C LEU A 995 3.64 47.91 0.77
N PRO A 996 3.18 48.40 1.94
CA PRO A 996 1.84 48.05 2.45
C PRO A 996 0.69 48.47 1.52
N LYS A 997 0.88 49.57 0.77
CA LYS A 997 -0.11 50.04 -0.20
C LYS A 997 -0.12 49.16 -1.44
N TYR A 998 1.05 48.76 -1.95
CA TYR A 998 1.17 47.82 -3.06
C TYR A 998 0.59 46.44 -2.69
N ALA A 999 0.91 45.91 -1.51
CA ALA A 999 0.35 44.66 -0.99
C ALA A 999 -1.19 44.73 -0.87
N LYS A 1000 -1.73 45.88 -0.41
CA LYS A 1000 -3.18 46.09 -0.32
C LYS A 1000 -3.86 46.12 -1.70
N GLU A 1001 -3.29 46.80 -2.69
CA GLU A 1001 -3.85 46.78 -4.05
C GLU A 1001 -3.75 45.39 -4.70
N MET A 1002 -2.66 44.66 -4.45
CA MET A 1002 -2.51 43.26 -4.87
C MET A 1002 -3.59 42.36 -4.25
N LYS A 1003 -3.81 42.43 -2.93
CA LYS A 1003 -4.87 41.69 -2.25
C LYS A 1003 -6.26 42.03 -2.81
N LYS A 1004 -6.54 43.31 -3.02
CA LYS A 1004 -7.81 43.77 -3.59
C LYS A 1004 -8.05 43.21 -5.00
N LEU A 1005 -6.99 43.11 -5.81
CA LEU A 1005 -7.06 42.44 -7.10
C LEU A 1005 -7.33 40.94 -6.93
N ALA A 1006 -6.63 40.27 -6.01
CA ALA A 1006 -6.84 38.86 -5.71
C ALA A 1006 -8.28 38.55 -5.31
N ASP A 1007 -8.84 39.33 -4.37
CA ASP A 1007 -10.23 39.21 -3.90
C ASP A 1007 -11.23 39.44 -5.04
N LYS A 1008 -10.97 40.44 -5.91
CA LYS A 1008 -11.83 40.77 -7.05
C LYS A 1008 -11.84 39.65 -8.10
N GLU A 1009 -10.67 39.07 -8.36
CA GLU A 1009 -10.47 38.04 -9.38
C GLU A 1009 -10.68 36.63 -8.83
N ASN A 1010 -10.98 36.49 -7.53
CA ASN A 1010 -11.16 35.23 -6.82
C ASN A 1010 -9.96 34.28 -7.00
N ILE A 1011 -8.74 34.78 -6.76
CA ILE A 1011 -7.51 34.00 -6.83
C ILE A 1011 -6.75 34.05 -5.49
N PRO A 1012 -5.89 33.06 -5.19
CA PRO A 1012 -5.11 33.04 -3.97
C PRO A 1012 -4.17 34.24 -3.80
N TYR A 1013 -4.01 34.70 -2.56
CA TYR A 1013 -3.08 35.76 -2.17
C TYR A 1013 -2.28 35.35 -0.93
N VAL A 1014 -0.95 35.48 -0.99
CA VAL A 1014 -0.03 35.23 0.13
C VAL A 1014 0.52 36.56 0.64
N ASP A 1015 0.27 36.85 1.92
CA ASP A 1015 0.72 38.09 2.58
C ASP A 1015 2.19 38.00 3.08
N MET A 1016 3.11 37.74 2.17
CA MET A 1016 4.54 37.59 2.49
C MET A 1016 5.13 38.83 3.15
N LEU A 1017 4.68 40.05 2.79
CA LEU A 1017 5.09 41.28 3.48
C LEU A 1017 4.75 41.22 4.99
N GLY A 1018 3.52 40.81 5.32
CA GLY A 1018 3.04 40.69 6.69
C GLY A 1018 3.76 39.58 7.47
N ILE A 1019 3.96 38.43 6.85
CA ILE A 1019 4.64 37.26 7.44
C ILE A 1019 6.10 37.61 7.77
N THR A 1020 6.84 38.13 6.80
CA THR A 1020 8.26 38.46 6.96
C THR A 1020 8.48 39.60 7.96
N ARG A 1021 7.61 40.63 8.01
CA ARG A 1021 7.67 41.67 9.06
C ARG A 1021 7.49 41.12 10.46
N LYS A 1022 6.53 40.20 10.66
CA LYS A 1022 6.32 39.56 11.96
C LYS A 1022 7.52 38.73 12.37
N ALA A 1023 8.10 37.97 11.44
CA ALA A 1023 9.31 37.18 11.70
C ALA A 1023 10.49 38.08 12.10
N CYS A 1024 10.74 39.18 11.37
CA CYS A 1024 11.79 40.13 11.70
C CYS A 1024 11.57 40.80 13.05
N ALA A 1025 10.34 41.23 13.35
CA ALA A 1025 10.01 41.85 14.64
C ALA A 1025 10.23 40.88 15.82
N LYS A 1026 9.93 39.58 15.62
CA LYS A 1026 10.16 38.55 16.63
C LYS A 1026 11.66 38.28 16.85
N ALA A 1027 12.45 38.29 15.79
CA ALA A 1027 13.88 37.97 15.84
C ALA A 1027 14.77 39.13 16.30
N GLY A 1028 14.36 40.39 16.06
CA GLY A 1028 15.14 41.58 16.40
C GLY A 1028 16.23 41.93 15.38
N GLU A 1029 16.82 43.12 15.53
CA GLU A 1029 17.72 43.72 14.51
C GLU A 1029 19.02 42.94 14.29
N GLU A 1030 19.56 42.31 15.34
CA GLU A 1030 20.80 41.53 15.29
C GLU A 1030 20.60 40.23 14.50
N GLN A 1031 19.56 39.46 14.85
CA GLN A 1031 19.25 38.19 14.17
C GLN A 1031 18.76 38.42 12.73
N THR A 1032 18.04 39.52 12.46
CA THR A 1032 17.64 39.84 11.09
C THR A 1032 18.82 40.28 10.22
N ALA A 1033 19.95 40.69 10.79
CA ALA A 1033 21.15 41.06 10.03
C ALA A 1033 21.72 39.89 9.24
N VAL A 1034 21.63 38.67 9.77
CA VAL A 1034 22.14 37.47 9.08
C VAL A 1034 21.22 37.00 7.95
N TRP A 1035 19.98 37.49 7.88
CA TRP A 1035 19.04 37.14 6.81
C TRP A 1035 19.20 38.02 5.58
N TYR A 1036 19.77 39.23 5.72
CA TYR A 1036 19.87 40.23 4.65
C TYR A 1036 21.31 40.59 4.33
N ARG A 1037 21.57 41.02 3.09
CA ARG A 1037 22.81 41.66 2.68
C ARG A 1037 22.93 43.05 3.32
N GLU A 1038 24.11 43.65 3.21
CA GLU A 1038 24.39 44.99 3.76
C GLU A 1038 23.49 46.10 3.19
N ASP A 1039 22.89 45.88 2.01
CA ASP A 1039 21.93 46.80 1.40
C ASP A 1039 20.53 46.76 2.03
N ASN A 1040 20.30 45.86 3.00
CA ASN A 1040 19.05 45.72 3.76
C ASN A 1040 17.81 45.39 2.91
N VAL A 1041 18.02 44.91 1.68
CA VAL A 1041 16.98 44.55 0.70
C VAL A 1041 17.13 43.09 0.28
N HIS A 1042 18.32 42.70 -0.16
CA HIS A 1042 18.56 41.36 -0.69
C HIS A 1042 18.84 40.37 0.44
N LEU A 1043 18.51 39.09 0.21
CA LEU A 1043 18.67 38.05 1.20
C LEU A 1043 20.05 37.40 1.12
N GLN A 1044 20.50 36.88 2.27
CA GLN A 1044 21.51 35.84 2.35
C GLN A 1044 20.82 34.47 2.39
N GLU A 1045 21.57 33.38 2.24
CA GLU A 1045 21.03 32.01 2.21
C GLU A 1045 20.10 31.69 3.38
N ALA A 1046 20.47 32.02 4.62
CA ALA A 1046 19.63 31.79 5.80
C ALA A 1046 18.27 32.52 5.72
N GLY A 1047 18.24 33.74 5.16
CA GLY A 1047 17.01 34.49 4.94
C GLY A 1047 16.17 33.90 3.81
N ALA A 1048 16.83 33.48 2.72
CA ALA A 1048 16.19 32.85 1.57
C ALA A 1048 15.51 31.52 1.96
N GLN A 1049 16.21 30.64 2.70
CA GLN A 1049 15.65 29.39 3.21
C GLN A 1049 14.44 29.62 4.11
N LEU A 1050 14.55 30.54 5.07
CA LEU A 1050 13.44 30.87 5.97
C LEU A 1050 12.22 31.39 5.20
N TYR A 1051 12.42 32.26 4.21
CA TYR A 1051 11.31 32.85 3.46
C TYR A 1051 10.72 31.88 2.45
N ALA A 1052 11.54 31.00 1.86
CA ALA A 1052 11.07 29.89 1.05
C ALA A 1052 10.16 28.95 1.85
N HIS A 1053 10.53 28.66 3.11
CA HIS A 1053 9.70 27.87 4.02
C HIS A 1053 8.32 28.51 4.25
N PHE A 1054 8.27 29.83 4.54
CA PHE A 1054 7.00 30.53 4.68
C PHE A 1054 6.15 30.50 3.41
N VAL A 1055 6.77 30.64 2.23
CA VAL A 1055 6.04 30.53 0.95
C VAL A 1055 5.52 29.12 0.75
N ALA A 1056 6.34 28.10 0.98
CA ALA A 1056 5.95 26.70 0.84
C ALA A 1056 4.79 26.32 1.79
N GLU A 1057 4.81 26.76 3.05
CA GLU A 1057 3.71 26.55 3.99
C GLU A 1057 2.38 27.14 3.49
N GLU A 1058 2.42 28.35 2.92
CA GLU A 1058 1.24 29.00 2.38
C GLU A 1058 0.77 28.36 1.06
N ILE A 1059 1.70 27.95 0.19
CA ILE A 1059 1.37 27.21 -1.05
C ILE A 1059 0.73 25.86 -0.71
N LYS A 1060 1.30 25.07 0.22
CA LYS A 1060 0.75 23.77 0.64
C LYS A 1060 -0.68 23.90 1.18
N LYS A 1061 -0.99 24.97 1.92
CA LYS A 1061 -2.35 25.28 2.38
C LYS A 1061 -3.32 25.64 1.26
N LEU A 1062 -2.83 26.15 0.13
CA LEU A 1062 -3.63 26.55 -1.01
C LEU A 1062 -3.84 25.40 -1.99
N ILE A 1063 -2.85 24.51 -2.15
CA ILE A 1063 -2.91 23.33 -3.02
C ILE A 1063 -3.65 22.17 -2.32
N GLY A 1064 -3.58 22.08 -0.99
CA GLY A 1064 -4.21 21.00 -0.21
C GLY A 1064 -5.61 21.27 0.35
N LYS A 1065 -6.18 22.46 0.14
CA LYS A 1065 -7.54 22.81 0.58
C LYS A 1065 -8.52 22.83 -0.59
N GLU A 1066 -8.96 21.67 -1.05
CA GLU A 1066 -10.26 21.54 -1.71
C GLU A 1066 -11.00 20.31 -1.18
#